data_AF-A0A0D2TNE0-F1
#
_entry.id   AF-A0A0D2TNE0-F1
#
_cell.length_a   1.000
_cell.length_b   1.000
_cell.length_c   1.000
_cell.angle_alpha   90.00
_cell.angle_beta   90.00
_cell.angle_gamma   90.00
#
_symmetry.space_group_name_H-M   'P 1'
#
loop_
_entity.id
_entity.type
_entity.pdbx_description
1 polymer ?
#
loop_
_entity_poly.entity_id
_entity_poly.type
_entity_poly.pdbx_seq_one_letter_code
_entity_poly.pdbx_strand_id
1 'polypeptide(L)'
;MASKLGLAGGIPERRVRPIWDAIDSRQFKNALKLTTTLLSKHPHSPYALALKALILERMGKPDEALSVCLNAKELLYKNESLLMDDLTLSTLQIVFQRLDHLELATSCYEHACGKFPNNLELMMGLFNCYVREYSFVKQQQTAIKMYKLVGEERFLLWAVCSIQLQVLCGNGGEKLLLLAEGLLKKHVASHGLHEPEALIVYFSILEQQAKYGDALDILGGKLGSLLMIEVDKLRIQGKLLARAGDYAAAANVYQKILELCGDDWEAFLHYLGCLFEDESSWASETINTPINPPKYVECKLTHLTDEVFDSCVENASAFVQKLQAEASNDSLRNPYLSHLEIERRKCLFRKNNDDNLVEALLQYYSRFGHLACFTSDVEAFLQVLPPEKKMEFLDKLMKNSNSLSVVPTRALGQSITLLKTQELIGSMFNLPVAELEGSAVQMAELYCKNLPLSKDLDPQESMHGEELLSIVCNVLVQLFWRTRDLGYFIEAIMVLEFGLTIRRYTFQYKILLLHLYSYFGALPLAYERYKSLDVKNILMETASHHILPQMLASPLWADLSNLLKDYLKFMDDHFRESADLTFLAYRHRNYSKVIEFVQFKERLQHSNQYLVARVEAPILQLKQSADNIEQEESILESLKCGADFIELSNEIGSKSLTFNEDFQSRPWWTPTTEKNYLLGPFEGISYCPKENLTKEREENVRGFIERKSLLPRMIYLSIQSASVLYKDNSEINGSLADPKISTELKALLERYAKMMGFSLNDAIDVVVGVSRGLKPYELEFS
;
A
#
# COMPACT_ATOMS: atom_id res chain seq x y z
N MET A 1 18.70 6.94 -29.79
CA MET A 1 18.00 7.82 -30.74
C MET A 1 19.05 8.44 -31.65
N ALA A 2 19.24 7.90 -32.86
CA ALA A 2 20.01 8.55 -33.91
C ALA A 2 19.06 8.66 -35.10
N SER A 3 18.75 9.88 -35.54
CA SER A 3 17.93 10.08 -36.72
C SER A 3 18.68 9.51 -37.93
N LYS A 4 17.94 8.92 -38.88
CA LYS A 4 18.46 8.27 -40.11
C LYS A 4 19.31 9.17 -41.03
N LEU A 5 19.64 10.41 -40.63
CA LEU A 5 20.36 11.43 -41.40
C LEU A 5 21.48 12.16 -40.62
N GLY A 6 21.80 11.79 -39.38
CA GLY A 6 22.84 12.49 -38.57
C GLY A 6 22.47 13.94 -38.20
N LEU A 7 21.16 14.24 -38.17
CA LEU A 7 20.57 15.54 -37.82
C LEU A 7 19.68 15.41 -36.57
N ALA A 8 19.94 16.17 -35.52
CA ALA A 8 19.11 16.27 -34.31
C ALA A 8 18.28 17.57 -34.37
N GLY A 9 16.94 17.50 -34.45
CA GLY A 9 16.09 18.68 -34.56
C GLY A 9 16.39 19.55 -35.80
N GLY A 10 16.79 18.91 -36.90
CA GLY A 10 17.26 19.59 -38.12
C GLY A 10 18.69 20.16 -38.06
N ILE A 11 19.44 19.92 -36.98
CA ILE A 11 20.82 20.42 -36.77
C ILE A 11 21.82 19.25 -36.84
N PRO A 12 23.00 19.40 -37.47
CA PRO A 12 24.04 18.36 -37.45
C PRO A 12 24.39 17.88 -36.04
N GLU A 13 24.30 16.57 -35.81
CA GLU A 13 24.45 15.94 -34.49
C GLU A 13 25.79 16.29 -33.81
N ARG A 14 26.87 16.41 -34.59
CA ARG A 14 28.20 16.88 -34.13
C ARG A 14 28.20 18.25 -33.43
N ARG A 15 27.21 19.11 -33.71
CA ARG A 15 27.06 20.43 -33.06
C ARG A 15 26.22 20.37 -31.79
N VAL A 16 25.38 19.35 -31.66
CA VAL A 16 24.47 19.16 -30.52
C VAL A 16 25.13 18.29 -29.46
N ARG A 17 25.91 17.27 -29.85
CA ARG A 17 26.59 16.35 -28.94
C ARG A 17 27.40 17.02 -27.83
N PRO A 18 28.21 18.08 -28.09
CA PRO A 18 28.94 18.77 -27.02
C PRO A 18 28.04 19.44 -25.97
N ILE A 19 26.80 19.79 -26.35
CA ILE A 19 25.81 20.35 -25.41
C ILE A 19 25.32 19.22 -24.49
N TRP A 20 24.95 18.06 -25.03
CA TRP A 20 24.54 16.90 -24.24
C TRP A 20 25.67 16.39 -23.34
N ASP A 21 26.91 16.27 -23.85
CA ASP A 21 28.07 15.88 -23.05
C ASP A 21 28.27 16.84 -21.84
N ALA A 22 28.03 18.13 -22.04
CA ALA A 22 28.08 19.14 -20.97
C ALA A 22 26.89 19.05 -20.01
N ILE A 23 25.68 18.71 -20.48
CA ILE A 23 24.51 18.46 -19.64
C ILE A 23 24.73 17.22 -18.77
N ASP A 24 25.17 16.11 -19.36
CA ASP A 24 25.40 14.83 -18.69
C ASP A 24 26.54 14.95 -17.66
N SER A 25 27.58 15.73 -17.97
CA SER A 25 28.66 16.08 -17.05
C SER A 25 28.28 17.13 -16.00
N ARG A 26 27.00 17.55 -15.95
CA ARG A 26 26.46 18.60 -15.05
C ARG A 26 27.16 19.96 -15.16
N GLN A 27 27.78 20.27 -16.31
CA GLN A 27 28.44 21.55 -16.60
C GLN A 27 27.45 22.55 -17.22
N PHE A 28 26.37 22.88 -16.51
CA PHE A 28 25.23 23.64 -17.07
C PHE A 28 25.59 25.04 -17.58
N LYS A 29 26.54 25.75 -16.94
CA LYS A 29 27.03 27.05 -17.43
C LYS A 29 27.73 26.93 -18.79
N ASN A 30 28.52 25.88 -18.99
CA ASN A 30 29.18 25.59 -20.26
C ASN A 30 28.15 25.18 -21.32
N ALA A 31 27.22 24.29 -20.96
CA ALA A 31 26.11 23.89 -21.82
C ALA A 31 25.29 25.11 -22.29
N LEU A 32 25.00 26.06 -21.40
CA LEU A 32 24.28 27.29 -21.73
C LEU A 32 25.05 28.18 -22.72
N LYS A 33 26.38 28.31 -22.55
CA LYS A 33 27.24 29.05 -23.48
C LYS A 33 27.25 28.40 -24.87
N LEU A 34 27.40 27.08 -24.92
CA LEU A 34 27.37 26.31 -26.16
C LEU A 34 26.02 26.43 -26.88
N THR A 35 24.91 26.32 -26.12
CA THR A 35 23.56 26.43 -26.65
C THR A 35 23.23 27.86 -27.12
N THR A 36 23.69 28.88 -26.40
CA THR A 36 23.54 30.28 -26.84
C THR A 36 24.31 30.56 -28.13
N THR A 37 25.49 29.95 -28.28
CA THR A 37 26.29 30.00 -29.52
C THR A 37 25.61 29.23 -30.66
N LEU A 38 24.86 28.17 -30.35
CA LEU A 38 24.08 27.44 -31.33
C LEU A 38 22.87 28.26 -31.80
N LEU A 39 22.18 28.92 -30.87
CA LEU A 39 21.04 29.79 -31.15
C LEU A 39 21.43 31.04 -31.95
N SER A 40 22.64 31.60 -31.78
CA SER A 40 23.08 32.71 -32.64
C SER A 40 23.25 32.30 -34.11
N LYS A 41 23.54 31.02 -34.36
CA LYS A 41 23.66 30.44 -35.71
C LYS A 41 22.33 29.91 -36.25
N HIS A 42 21.43 29.51 -35.37
CA HIS A 42 20.11 28.96 -35.70
C HIS A 42 19.01 29.61 -34.83
N PRO A 43 18.69 30.91 -35.01
CA PRO A 43 17.82 31.65 -34.09
C PRO A 43 16.37 31.16 -34.03
N HIS A 44 15.90 30.55 -35.11
CA HIS A 44 14.53 30.02 -35.23
C HIS A 44 14.45 28.50 -35.04
N SER A 45 15.48 27.85 -34.46
CA SER A 45 15.44 26.42 -34.18
C SER A 45 14.69 26.15 -32.87
N PRO A 46 13.54 25.44 -32.91
CA PRO A 46 12.82 25.09 -31.70
C PRO A 46 13.59 24.10 -30.82
N TYR A 47 14.36 23.20 -31.44
CA TYR A 47 15.19 22.25 -30.71
C TYR A 47 16.30 22.94 -29.90
N ALA A 48 16.99 23.93 -30.46
CA ALA A 48 18.00 24.68 -29.74
C ALA A 48 17.41 25.48 -28.57
N LEU A 49 16.17 25.98 -28.72
CA LEU A 49 15.43 26.62 -27.63
C LEU A 49 15.00 25.60 -26.55
N ALA A 50 14.53 24.42 -26.96
CA ALA A 50 14.19 23.33 -26.03
C ALA A 50 15.40 22.92 -25.18
N LEU A 51 16.59 22.78 -25.79
CA LEU A 51 17.85 22.53 -25.07
C LEU A 51 18.20 23.67 -24.11
N LYS A 52 18.01 24.93 -24.51
CA LYS A 52 18.23 26.08 -23.64
C LYS A 52 17.29 26.04 -22.43
N ALA A 53 16.00 25.76 -22.65
CA ALA A 53 15.02 25.64 -21.59
C ALA A 53 15.38 24.50 -20.62
N LEU A 54 15.78 23.34 -21.14
CA LEU A 54 16.26 22.22 -20.33
C LEU A 54 17.45 22.62 -19.45
N ILE A 55 18.44 23.33 -20.01
CA ILE A 55 19.59 23.78 -19.23
C ILE A 55 19.18 24.80 -18.15
N LEU A 56 18.28 25.73 -18.47
CA LEU A 56 17.79 26.73 -17.51
C LEU A 56 17.00 26.08 -16.36
N GLU A 57 16.17 25.08 -16.67
CA GLU A 57 15.46 24.28 -15.66
C GLU A 57 16.47 23.57 -14.75
N ARG A 58 17.48 22.90 -15.30
CA ARG A 58 18.55 22.24 -14.52
C ARG A 58 19.40 23.21 -13.68
N MET A 59 19.41 24.49 -14.04
CA MET A 59 20.06 25.57 -13.29
C MET A 59 19.17 26.18 -12.20
N GLY A 60 17.93 25.71 -12.02
CA GLY A 60 17.00 26.23 -11.01
C GLY A 60 16.31 27.53 -11.42
N LYS A 61 16.12 27.77 -12.72
CA LYS A 61 15.45 28.97 -13.26
C LYS A 61 14.14 28.57 -13.99
N PRO A 62 13.09 28.17 -13.26
CA PRO A 62 11.87 27.62 -13.86
C PRO A 62 11.12 28.64 -14.72
N ASP A 63 11.01 29.90 -14.29
CA ASP A 63 10.26 30.93 -15.05
C ASP A 63 10.92 31.25 -16.39
N GLU A 64 12.26 31.39 -16.39
CA GLU A 64 13.03 31.58 -17.61
C GLU A 64 12.93 30.37 -18.54
N ALA A 65 12.98 29.16 -17.97
CA ALA A 65 12.82 27.91 -18.73
C ALA A 65 11.44 27.82 -19.38
N LEU A 66 10.36 28.13 -18.64
CA LEU A 66 8.99 28.14 -19.13
C LEU A 66 8.82 29.15 -20.28
N SER A 67 9.32 30.37 -20.10
CA SER A 67 9.29 31.41 -21.14
C SER A 67 9.98 30.94 -22.44
N VAL A 68 11.16 30.30 -22.32
CA VAL A 68 11.89 29.78 -23.48
C VAL A 68 11.14 28.60 -24.14
N CYS A 69 10.53 27.71 -23.36
CA CYS A 69 9.69 26.62 -23.86
C CYS A 69 8.47 27.12 -24.62
N LEU A 70 7.77 28.14 -24.11
CA LEU A 70 6.61 28.75 -24.77
C LEU A 70 7.02 29.38 -26.11
N ASN A 71 8.16 30.08 -26.15
CA ASN A 71 8.71 30.60 -27.40
C ASN A 71 9.04 29.49 -28.41
N ALA A 72 9.62 28.37 -27.95
CA ALA A 72 9.89 27.21 -28.81
C ALA A 72 8.58 26.60 -29.37
N LYS A 73 7.57 26.46 -28.52
CA LYS A 73 6.22 25.98 -28.90
C LYS A 73 5.57 26.88 -29.94
N GLU A 74 5.62 28.20 -29.78
CA GLU A 74 5.08 29.13 -30.77
C GLU A 74 5.76 29.01 -32.13
N LEU A 75 7.09 28.85 -32.15
CA LEU A 75 7.85 28.67 -33.39
C LEU A 75 7.51 27.34 -34.09
N LEU A 76 7.27 26.27 -33.32
CA LEU A 76 6.78 24.99 -33.85
C LEU A 76 5.40 25.13 -34.50
N TYR A 77 4.53 25.96 -33.92
CA TYR A 77 3.18 26.15 -34.46
C TYR A 77 3.17 27.01 -35.72
N LYS A 78 3.98 28.08 -35.75
CA LYS A 78 4.03 29.08 -36.83
C LYS A 78 4.74 28.60 -38.10
N ASN A 79 5.78 27.76 -38.00
CA ASN A 79 6.60 27.40 -39.16
C ASN A 79 6.23 26.02 -39.73
N GLU A 80 5.51 26.00 -40.85
CA GLU A 80 5.12 24.75 -41.54
C GLU A 80 6.29 23.98 -42.17
N SER A 81 7.42 24.65 -42.43
CA SER A 81 8.63 24.06 -43.03
C SER A 81 9.57 23.39 -42.02
N LEU A 82 9.35 23.58 -40.72
CA LEU A 82 10.15 22.93 -39.68
C LEU A 82 9.63 21.50 -39.45
N LEU A 83 10.53 20.53 -39.49
CA LEU A 83 10.23 19.15 -39.11
C LEU A 83 9.79 19.14 -37.64
N MET A 84 8.53 18.79 -37.38
CA MET A 84 8.05 18.45 -36.04
C MET A 84 8.60 17.06 -35.70
N ASP A 85 9.85 17.01 -35.23
CA ASP A 85 10.52 15.75 -34.91
C ASP A 85 10.36 15.36 -33.44
N ASP A 86 10.29 14.04 -33.19
CA ASP A 86 10.11 13.46 -31.86
C ASP A 86 11.19 13.91 -30.86
N LEU A 87 12.42 14.14 -31.32
CA LEU A 87 13.51 14.60 -30.46
C LEU A 87 13.26 15.99 -29.88
N THR A 88 12.73 16.92 -30.68
CA THR A 88 12.36 18.26 -30.21
C THR A 88 11.21 18.18 -29.20
N LEU A 89 10.17 17.40 -29.53
CA LEU A 89 8.98 17.27 -28.69
C LEU A 89 9.27 16.54 -27.37
N SER A 90 10.05 15.47 -27.39
CA SER A 90 10.48 14.75 -26.18
C SER A 90 11.37 15.62 -25.29
N THR A 91 12.24 16.47 -25.87
CA THR A 91 13.03 17.43 -25.08
C THR A 91 12.13 18.47 -24.41
N LEU A 92 11.16 19.04 -25.14
CA LEU A 92 10.18 19.96 -24.56
C LEU A 92 9.32 19.28 -23.48
N GLN A 93 8.93 18.03 -23.72
CA GLN A 93 8.16 17.23 -22.77
C GLN A 93 8.90 17.02 -21.45
N ILE A 94 10.22 16.74 -21.48
CA ILE A 94 11.04 16.63 -20.26
C ILE A 94 10.97 17.93 -19.44
N VAL A 95 11.07 19.09 -20.10
CA VAL A 95 11.03 20.38 -19.42
C VAL A 95 9.63 20.67 -18.89
N PHE A 96 8.59 20.50 -19.71
CA PHE A 96 7.20 20.71 -19.29
C PHE A 96 6.79 19.79 -18.14
N GLN A 97 7.20 18.52 -18.14
CA GLN A 97 6.96 17.58 -17.04
C GLN A 97 7.59 18.06 -15.73
N ARG A 98 8.79 18.64 -15.78
CA ARG A 98 9.49 19.15 -14.58
C ARG A 98 8.96 20.48 -14.07
N LEU A 99 8.22 21.19 -14.91
CA LEU A 99 7.54 22.44 -14.58
C LEU A 99 6.04 22.19 -14.28
N ASP A 100 5.62 20.94 -14.11
CA ASP A 100 4.23 20.54 -13.85
C ASP A 100 3.21 21.04 -14.89
N HIS A 101 3.65 21.20 -16.14
CA HIS A 101 2.85 21.68 -17.28
C HIS A 101 2.70 20.61 -18.38
N LEU A 102 2.30 19.39 -17.99
CA LEU A 102 2.15 18.24 -18.91
C LEU A 102 1.18 18.53 -20.07
N GLU A 103 0.15 19.35 -19.83
CA GLU A 103 -0.85 19.75 -20.82
C GLU A 103 -0.21 20.47 -22.03
N LEU A 104 0.86 21.23 -21.81
CA LEU A 104 1.58 21.92 -22.87
C LEU A 104 2.35 20.95 -23.76
N ALA A 105 2.93 19.90 -23.18
CA ALA A 105 3.60 18.84 -23.93
C ALA A 105 2.59 18.07 -24.79
N THR A 106 1.46 17.70 -24.19
CA THR A 106 0.37 17.01 -24.89
C THR A 106 -0.15 17.82 -26.06
N SER A 107 -0.38 19.12 -25.89
CA SER A 107 -0.84 19.99 -26.98
C SER A 107 0.16 20.07 -28.14
N CYS A 108 1.48 19.95 -27.85
CA CYS A 108 2.50 19.94 -28.89
C CYS A 108 2.45 18.66 -29.73
N TYR A 109 2.30 17.50 -29.08
CA TYR A 109 2.13 16.22 -29.78
C TYR A 109 0.78 16.10 -30.50
N GLU A 110 -0.32 16.63 -29.94
CA GLU A 110 -1.63 16.67 -30.61
C GLU A 110 -1.55 17.47 -31.92
N HIS A 111 -0.90 18.64 -31.90
CA HIS A 111 -0.64 19.45 -33.10
C HIS A 111 0.24 18.72 -34.11
N ALA A 112 1.31 18.06 -33.64
CA ALA A 112 2.22 17.29 -34.49
C ALA A 112 1.51 16.13 -35.20
N CYS A 113 0.70 15.37 -34.47
CA CYS A 113 -0.10 14.27 -35.01
C CYS A 113 -1.21 14.77 -35.92
N GLY A 114 -1.77 15.95 -35.68
CA GLY A 114 -2.72 16.59 -36.59
C GLY A 114 -2.11 16.91 -37.96
N LYS A 115 -0.86 17.39 -37.99
CA LYS A 115 -0.12 17.68 -39.24
C LYS A 115 0.42 16.42 -39.91
N PHE A 116 0.90 15.45 -39.13
CA PHE A 116 1.52 14.22 -39.63
C PHE A 116 0.76 12.97 -39.13
N PRO A 117 -0.47 12.74 -39.61
CA PRO A 117 -1.40 11.76 -39.04
C PRO A 117 -1.03 10.30 -39.25
N ASN A 118 0.05 9.99 -39.98
CA ASN A 118 0.54 8.62 -40.18
C ASN A 118 1.96 8.41 -39.61
N ASN A 119 2.49 9.35 -38.83
CA ASN A 119 3.80 9.22 -38.22
C ASN A 119 3.71 8.44 -36.90
N LEU A 120 4.22 7.19 -36.90
CA LEU A 120 4.15 6.30 -35.76
C LEU A 120 4.93 6.81 -34.54
N GLU A 121 6.11 7.41 -34.73
CA GLU A 121 6.94 7.92 -33.63
C GLU A 121 6.20 9.03 -32.87
N LEU A 122 5.58 9.97 -33.59
CA LEU A 122 4.78 11.04 -33.01
C LEU A 122 3.54 10.51 -32.27
N MET A 123 2.87 9.49 -32.81
CA MET A 123 1.74 8.86 -32.11
C MET A 123 2.17 8.14 -30.83
N MET A 124 3.34 7.50 -30.81
CA MET A 124 3.87 6.89 -29.60
C MET A 124 4.21 7.94 -28.54
N GLY A 125 4.80 9.07 -28.94
CA GLY A 125 5.01 10.22 -28.07
C GLY A 125 3.71 10.81 -27.52
N LEU A 126 2.68 10.94 -28.36
CA LEU A 126 1.34 11.37 -27.94
C LEU A 126 0.68 10.37 -26.99
N PHE A 127 0.78 9.07 -27.25
CA PHE A 127 0.28 8.04 -26.35
C PHE A 127 0.96 8.14 -24.98
N ASN A 128 2.28 8.36 -24.93
CA ASN A 128 3.02 8.58 -23.68
C ASN A 128 2.49 9.80 -22.90
N CYS A 129 2.21 10.91 -23.59
CA CYS A 129 1.52 12.06 -22.97
C CYS A 129 0.20 11.66 -22.32
N TYR A 130 -0.66 10.91 -23.02
CA TYR A 130 -1.94 10.47 -22.47
C TYR A 130 -1.80 9.43 -21.35
N VAL A 131 -0.72 8.63 -21.32
CA VAL A 131 -0.39 7.76 -20.18
C VAL A 131 -0.08 8.61 -18.94
N ARG A 132 0.73 9.66 -19.08
CA ARG A 132 1.06 10.59 -17.99
C ARG A 132 -0.12 11.39 -17.46
N GLU A 133 -1.06 11.73 -18.33
CA GLU A 133 -2.30 12.38 -17.95
C GLU A 133 -3.38 11.41 -17.45
N TYR A 134 -3.11 10.10 -17.42
CA TYR A 134 -4.10 9.06 -17.12
C TYR A 134 -5.39 9.17 -17.97
N SER A 135 -5.26 9.71 -19.18
CA SER A 135 -6.36 9.96 -20.12
C SER A 135 -6.70 8.69 -20.90
N PHE A 136 -7.28 7.69 -20.23
CA PHE A 136 -7.47 6.34 -20.78
C PHE A 136 -8.26 6.28 -22.09
N VAL A 137 -9.28 7.13 -22.26
CA VAL A 137 -10.05 7.24 -23.52
C VAL A 137 -9.14 7.67 -24.68
N LYS A 138 -8.30 8.69 -24.46
CA LYS A 138 -7.38 9.20 -25.48
C LYS A 138 -6.25 8.20 -25.77
N GLN A 139 -5.78 7.48 -24.75
CA GLN A 139 -4.84 6.37 -24.91
C GLN A 139 -5.42 5.30 -25.84
N GLN A 140 -6.64 4.82 -25.55
CA GLN A 140 -7.34 3.83 -26.39
C GLN A 140 -7.46 4.31 -27.84
N GLN A 141 -7.96 5.53 -28.06
CA GLN A 141 -8.16 6.07 -29.41
C GLN A 141 -6.84 6.14 -30.20
N THR A 142 -5.77 6.56 -29.56
CA THR A 142 -4.44 6.68 -30.18
C THR A 142 -3.84 5.31 -30.47
N ALA A 143 -3.96 4.36 -29.54
CA ALA A 143 -3.49 2.99 -29.73
C ALA A 143 -4.24 2.27 -30.87
N ILE A 144 -5.57 2.46 -30.98
CA ILE A 144 -6.35 1.92 -32.11
C ILE A 144 -5.88 2.50 -33.45
N LYS A 145 -5.56 3.81 -33.50
CA LYS A 145 -5.01 4.44 -34.71
C LYS A 145 -3.66 3.81 -35.09
N MET A 146 -2.75 3.65 -34.13
CA MET A 146 -1.46 2.99 -34.35
C MET A 146 -1.64 1.55 -34.84
N TYR A 147 -2.52 0.77 -34.20
CA TYR A 147 -2.83 -0.60 -34.60
C TYR A 147 -3.40 -0.69 -36.02
N LYS A 148 -4.31 0.22 -36.41
CA LYS A 148 -4.84 0.25 -37.78
C LYS A 148 -3.78 0.59 -38.84
N LEU A 149 -2.76 1.37 -38.46
CA LEU A 149 -1.71 1.81 -39.38
C LEU A 149 -0.70 0.69 -39.67
N VAL A 150 -0.24 -0.04 -38.64
CA VAL A 150 0.84 -1.03 -38.78
C VAL A 150 0.43 -2.48 -38.57
N GLY A 151 -0.73 -2.73 -37.94
CA GLY A 151 -1.24 -4.07 -37.68
C GLY A 151 -0.50 -4.88 -36.61
N GLU A 152 0.43 -4.26 -35.88
CA GLU A 152 1.27 -4.97 -34.88
C GLU A 152 0.51 -5.28 -33.58
N GLU A 153 0.73 -6.49 -33.06
CA GLU A 153 0.14 -7.02 -31.81
C GLU A 153 0.30 -6.06 -30.61
N ARG A 154 1.48 -5.44 -30.45
CA ARG A 154 1.75 -4.54 -29.32
C ARG A 154 0.77 -3.37 -29.21
N PHE A 155 0.37 -2.77 -30.35
CA PHE A 155 -0.51 -1.60 -30.34
C PHE A 155 -1.97 -1.98 -30.12
N LEU A 156 -2.34 -3.21 -30.51
CA LEU A 156 -3.60 -3.81 -30.09
C LEU A 156 -3.64 -3.95 -28.57
N LEU A 157 -2.59 -4.49 -27.96
CA LEU A 157 -2.53 -4.67 -26.50
C LEU A 157 -2.49 -3.35 -25.76
N TRP A 158 -1.86 -2.31 -26.33
CA TRP A 158 -1.96 -0.95 -25.80
C TRP A 158 -3.41 -0.48 -25.75
N ALA A 159 -4.17 -0.67 -26.83
CA ALA A 159 -5.58 -0.31 -26.86
C ALA A 159 -6.42 -1.12 -25.87
N VAL A 160 -6.19 -2.44 -25.78
CA VAL A 160 -6.91 -3.34 -24.87
C VAL A 160 -6.64 -2.98 -23.40
N CYS A 161 -5.39 -2.73 -23.01
CA CYS A 161 -5.08 -2.29 -21.66
C CYS A 161 -5.69 -0.93 -21.35
N SER A 162 -5.65 0.03 -22.28
CA SER A 162 -6.34 1.32 -22.10
C SER A 162 -7.85 1.19 -21.97
N ILE A 163 -8.46 0.15 -22.55
CA ILE A 163 -9.88 -0.18 -22.31
C ILE A 163 -10.07 -0.75 -20.90
N GLN A 164 -9.24 -1.69 -20.46
CA GLN A 164 -9.33 -2.22 -19.10
C GLN A 164 -9.17 -1.12 -18.05
N LEU A 165 -8.19 -0.22 -18.23
CA LEU A 165 -7.99 0.93 -17.34
C LEU A 165 -9.21 1.85 -17.30
N GLN A 166 -9.96 2.02 -18.40
CA GLN A 166 -11.21 2.79 -18.36
C GLN A 166 -12.26 2.13 -17.46
N VAL A 167 -12.33 0.80 -17.45
CA VAL A 167 -13.33 0.04 -16.68
C VAL A 167 -12.93 -0.05 -15.20
N LEU A 168 -11.65 -0.31 -14.93
CA LEU A 168 -11.15 -0.56 -13.57
C LEU A 168 -10.84 0.73 -12.80
N CYS A 169 -10.32 1.74 -13.48
CA CYS A 169 -9.75 2.96 -12.89
C CYS A 169 -10.46 4.24 -13.38
N GLY A 170 -11.36 4.12 -14.35
CA GLY A 170 -12.09 5.23 -14.95
C GLY A 170 -13.60 5.11 -14.80
N ASN A 171 -14.31 5.99 -15.49
CA ASN A 171 -15.79 5.97 -15.56
C ASN A 171 -16.31 5.13 -16.74
N GLY A 172 -15.50 4.20 -17.24
CA GLY A 172 -15.84 3.36 -18.38
C GLY A 172 -16.82 2.25 -18.00
N GLY A 173 -17.88 2.07 -18.79
CA GLY A 173 -18.82 0.98 -18.56
C GLY A 173 -18.28 -0.38 -19.03
N GLU A 174 -18.71 -1.46 -18.38
CA GLU A 174 -18.33 -2.86 -18.69
C GLU A 174 -18.53 -3.25 -20.16
N LYS A 175 -19.44 -2.59 -20.88
CA LYS A 175 -19.65 -2.79 -22.34
C LYS A 175 -18.37 -2.57 -23.16
N LEU A 176 -17.40 -1.81 -22.65
CA LEU A 176 -16.10 -1.63 -23.31
C LEU A 176 -15.29 -2.93 -23.37
N LEU A 177 -15.50 -3.87 -22.45
CA LEU A 177 -14.84 -5.17 -22.47
C LEU A 177 -15.22 -5.98 -23.71
N LEU A 178 -16.47 -5.86 -24.18
CA LEU A 178 -16.92 -6.47 -25.44
C LEU A 178 -16.15 -5.94 -26.66
N LEU A 179 -15.79 -4.65 -26.64
CA LEU A 179 -14.95 -4.06 -27.68
C LEU A 179 -13.52 -4.62 -27.62
N ALA A 180 -12.92 -4.70 -26.43
CA ALA A 180 -11.59 -5.26 -26.24
C ALA A 180 -11.52 -6.73 -26.74
N GLU A 181 -12.50 -7.55 -26.35
CA GLU A 181 -12.61 -8.93 -26.82
C GLU A 181 -12.78 -9.00 -28.35
N GLY A 182 -13.65 -8.15 -28.93
CA GLY A 182 -13.85 -8.12 -30.38
C GLY A 182 -12.58 -7.76 -31.16
N LEU A 183 -11.75 -6.86 -30.62
CA LEU A 183 -10.46 -6.51 -31.20
C LEU A 183 -9.48 -7.69 -31.14
N LEU A 184 -9.41 -8.39 -30.01
CA LEU A 184 -8.57 -9.58 -29.81
C LEU A 184 -9.01 -10.73 -30.73
N LYS A 185 -10.30 -11.09 -30.75
CA LYS A 185 -10.86 -12.14 -31.63
C LYS A 185 -10.53 -11.86 -33.09
N LYS A 186 -10.68 -10.61 -33.55
CA LYS A 186 -10.33 -10.22 -34.92
C LYS A 186 -8.83 -10.39 -35.22
N HIS A 187 -7.96 -10.02 -34.29
CA HIS A 187 -6.51 -10.16 -34.48
C HIS A 187 -6.09 -11.63 -34.49
N VAL A 188 -6.58 -12.42 -33.52
CA VAL A 188 -6.35 -13.87 -33.44
C VAL A 188 -6.74 -14.57 -34.74
N ALA A 189 -7.90 -14.24 -35.31
CA ALA A 189 -8.36 -14.83 -36.56
C ALA A 189 -7.49 -14.46 -37.78
N SER A 190 -6.82 -13.31 -37.74
CA SER A 190 -6.06 -12.78 -38.88
C SER A 190 -4.55 -13.08 -38.80
N HIS A 191 -3.97 -13.03 -37.60
CA HIS A 191 -2.52 -13.07 -37.36
C HIS A 191 -2.12 -14.04 -36.25
N GLY A 192 -3.05 -14.51 -35.41
CA GLY A 192 -2.75 -15.25 -34.18
C GLY A 192 -2.41 -14.33 -33.01
N LEU A 193 -1.91 -14.93 -31.91
CA LEU A 193 -1.22 -14.21 -30.83
C LEU A 193 0.13 -14.89 -30.60
N HIS A 194 1.15 -14.09 -30.27
CA HIS A 194 2.52 -14.59 -30.14
C HIS A 194 3.11 -14.39 -28.74
N GLU A 195 2.59 -13.44 -27.96
CA GLU A 195 3.14 -13.14 -26.64
C GLU A 195 2.33 -13.79 -25.51
N PRO A 196 2.98 -14.43 -24.52
CA PRO A 196 2.30 -14.99 -23.34
C PRO A 196 1.49 -13.92 -22.58
N GLU A 197 2.03 -12.72 -22.42
CA GLU A 197 1.33 -11.60 -21.79
C GLU A 197 0.06 -11.19 -22.55
N ALA A 198 0.05 -11.29 -23.89
CA ALA A 198 -1.14 -11.03 -24.68
C ALA A 198 -2.27 -12.01 -24.32
N LEU A 199 -1.90 -13.27 -24.08
CA LEU A 199 -2.83 -14.31 -23.68
C LEU A 199 -3.34 -14.08 -22.25
N ILE A 200 -2.47 -13.69 -21.31
CA ILE A 200 -2.88 -13.33 -19.94
C ILE A 200 -3.88 -12.16 -19.95
N VAL A 201 -3.61 -11.10 -20.73
CA VAL A 201 -4.54 -9.98 -20.90
C VAL A 201 -5.87 -10.44 -21.50
N TYR A 202 -5.83 -11.36 -22.46
CA TYR A 202 -7.06 -11.91 -23.05
C TYR A 202 -7.88 -12.71 -22.04
N PHE A 203 -7.24 -13.55 -21.22
CA PHE A 203 -7.93 -14.25 -20.12
C PHE A 203 -8.54 -13.26 -19.12
N SER A 204 -7.81 -12.22 -18.73
CA SER A 204 -8.34 -11.17 -17.85
C SER A 204 -9.59 -10.48 -18.44
N ILE A 205 -9.63 -10.20 -19.75
CA ILE A 205 -10.84 -9.66 -20.41
C ILE A 205 -12.02 -10.63 -20.35
N LEU A 206 -11.78 -11.93 -20.53
CA LEU A 206 -12.84 -12.94 -20.51
C LEU A 206 -13.34 -13.20 -19.09
N GLU A 207 -12.44 -13.22 -18.10
CA GLU A 207 -12.77 -13.35 -16.68
C GLU A 207 -13.63 -12.18 -16.20
N GLN A 208 -13.27 -10.93 -16.55
CA GLN A 208 -14.08 -9.74 -16.22
C GLN A 208 -15.48 -9.76 -16.87
N GLN A 209 -15.67 -10.53 -17.94
CA GLN A 209 -16.96 -10.74 -18.59
C GLN A 209 -17.68 -12.02 -18.15
N ALA A 210 -17.13 -12.75 -17.18
CA ALA A 210 -17.60 -14.08 -16.76
C ALA A 210 -17.70 -15.11 -17.90
N LYS A 211 -16.87 -14.98 -18.95
CA LYS A 211 -16.81 -15.90 -20.10
C LYS A 211 -15.77 -17.00 -19.88
N TYR A 212 -15.94 -17.77 -18.82
CA TYR A 212 -14.96 -18.78 -18.39
C TYR A 212 -14.83 -19.94 -19.38
N GLY A 213 -15.93 -20.36 -20.02
CA GLY A 213 -15.91 -21.40 -21.07
C GLY A 213 -15.05 -21.00 -22.28
N ASP A 214 -15.26 -19.80 -22.83
CA ASP A 214 -14.43 -19.27 -23.93
C ASP A 214 -12.94 -19.24 -23.55
N ALA A 215 -12.61 -18.86 -22.31
CA ALA A 215 -11.24 -18.83 -21.82
C ALA A 215 -10.62 -20.24 -21.72
N LEU A 216 -11.38 -21.23 -21.27
CA LEU A 216 -10.94 -22.64 -21.22
C LEU A 216 -10.68 -23.20 -22.63
N ASP A 217 -11.54 -22.90 -23.59
CA ASP A 217 -11.35 -23.33 -24.99
C ASP A 217 -10.07 -22.75 -25.58
N ILE A 218 -9.76 -21.48 -25.29
CA ILE A 218 -8.52 -20.83 -25.72
C ILE A 218 -7.30 -21.47 -25.06
N LEU A 219 -7.38 -21.77 -23.77
CA LEU A 219 -6.31 -22.41 -22.99
C LEU A 219 -6.03 -23.85 -23.43
N GLY A 220 -7.06 -24.60 -23.81
CA GLY A 220 -6.96 -25.94 -24.38
C GLY A 220 -6.49 -25.94 -25.84
N GLY A 221 -6.67 -24.83 -26.56
CA GLY A 221 -6.28 -24.66 -27.95
C GLY A 221 -4.79 -24.36 -28.18
N LYS A 222 -4.47 -23.99 -29.42
CA LYS A 222 -3.10 -23.65 -29.85
C LYS A 222 -2.50 -22.47 -29.07
N LEU A 223 -3.33 -21.50 -28.65
CA LEU A 223 -2.84 -20.33 -27.93
C LEU A 223 -2.36 -20.68 -26.53
N GLY A 224 -3.00 -21.64 -25.86
CA GLY A 224 -2.53 -22.13 -24.56
C GLY A 224 -1.17 -22.81 -24.58
N SER A 225 -0.56 -23.03 -25.75
CA SER A 225 0.85 -23.43 -25.84
C SER A 225 1.81 -22.26 -25.68
N LEU A 226 1.35 -21.01 -25.52
CA LEU A 226 2.23 -19.86 -25.21
C LEU A 226 2.65 -19.86 -23.73
N LEU A 227 1.85 -20.50 -22.86
CA LEU A 227 2.20 -20.71 -21.46
C LEU A 227 3.12 -21.92 -21.35
N MET A 228 4.42 -21.65 -21.21
CA MET A 228 5.48 -22.67 -21.15
C MET A 228 5.50 -23.43 -19.83
N ILE A 229 5.13 -22.77 -18.73
CA ILE A 229 5.16 -23.36 -17.39
C ILE A 229 3.85 -24.10 -17.18
N GLU A 230 3.93 -25.43 -17.08
CA GLU A 230 2.76 -26.30 -16.96
C GLU A 230 1.96 -26.00 -15.70
N VAL A 231 2.62 -25.77 -14.57
CA VAL A 231 1.96 -25.43 -13.30
C VAL A 231 1.13 -24.15 -13.41
N ASP A 232 1.67 -23.10 -14.05
CA ASP A 232 0.94 -21.83 -14.24
C ASP A 232 -0.27 -22.03 -15.16
N LYS A 233 -0.11 -22.82 -16.22
CA LYS A 233 -1.20 -23.18 -17.12
C LYS A 233 -2.31 -23.93 -16.38
N LEU A 234 -1.95 -24.93 -15.58
CA LEU A 234 -2.88 -25.69 -14.75
C LEU A 234 -3.55 -24.79 -13.72
N ARG A 235 -2.83 -23.83 -13.13
CA ARG A 235 -3.39 -22.90 -12.14
C ARG A 235 -4.47 -22.01 -12.75
N ILE A 236 -4.23 -21.48 -13.96
CA ILE A 236 -5.24 -20.73 -14.72
C ILE A 236 -6.42 -21.65 -15.08
N GLN A 237 -6.16 -22.89 -15.53
CA GLN A 237 -7.21 -23.84 -15.86
C GLN A 237 -8.11 -24.15 -14.65
N GLY A 238 -7.52 -24.45 -13.49
CA GLY A 238 -8.24 -24.73 -12.26
C GLY A 238 -9.11 -23.54 -11.83
N LYS A 239 -8.56 -22.31 -11.90
CA LYS A 239 -9.28 -21.09 -11.55
C LYS A 239 -10.49 -20.88 -12.45
N LEU A 240 -10.31 -21.04 -13.77
CA LEU A 240 -11.38 -20.87 -14.75
C LEU A 240 -12.47 -21.95 -14.59
N LEU A 241 -12.11 -23.21 -14.34
CA LEU A 241 -13.07 -24.29 -14.07
C LEU A 241 -13.87 -24.03 -12.80
N ALA A 242 -13.20 -23.62 -11.72
CA ALA A 242 -13.87 -23.29 -10.45
C ALA A 242 -14.86 -22.12 -10.62
N ARG A 243 -14.45 -21.04 -11.30
CA ARG A 243 -15.32 -19.89 -11.62
C ARG A 243 -16.47 -20.23 -12.58
N ALA A 244 -16.30 -21.26 -13.42
CA ALA A 244 -17.36 -21.79 -14.27
C ALA A 244 -18.36 -22.70 -13.52
N GLY A 245 -18.09 -23.02 -12.25
CA GLY A 245 -18.89 -23.95 -11.43
C GLY A 245 -18.56 -25.44 -11.64
N ASP A 246 -17.52 -25.77 -12.42
CA ASP A 246 -17.05 -27.16 -12.58
C ASP A 246 -15.96 -27.48 -11.54
N TYR A 247 -16.39 -27.56 -10.28
CA TYR A 247 -15.48 -27.77 -9.15
C TYR A 247 -14.80 -29.14 -9.19
N ALA A 248 -15.46 -30.18 -9.71
CA ALA A 248 -14.88 -31.51 -9.81
C ALA A 248 -13.69 -31.53 -10.79
N ALA A 249 -13.83 -30.90 -11.96
CA ALA A 249 -12.71 -30.76 -12.89
C ALA A 249 -11.61 -29.87 -12.32
N ALA A 250 -11.97 -28.77 -11.65
CA ALA A 250 -11.01 -27.88 -11.00
C ALA A 250 -10.19 -28.59 -9.92
N ALA A 251 -10.83 -29.38 -9.04
CA ALA A 251 -10.16 -30.16 -8.02
C ALA A 251 -9.14 -31.13 -8.63
N ASN A 252 -9.51 -31.83 -9.71
CA ASN A 252 -8.57 -32.72 -10.42
C ASN A 252 -7.35 -31.97 -10.98
N VAL A 253 -7.53 -30.72 -11.43
CA VAL A 253 -6.42 -29.88 -11.91
C VAL A 253 -5.50 -29.47 -10.76
N TYR A 254 -6.06 -29.02 -9.63
CA TYR A 254 -5.23 -28.69 -8.46
C TYR A 254 -4.54 -29.90 -7.86
N GLN A 255 -5.17 -31.08 -7.90
CA GLN A 255 -4.53 -32.34 -7.51
C GLN A 255 -3.28 -32.60 -8.35
N LYS A 256 -3.34 -32.41 -9.67
CA LYS A 256 -2.16 -32.53 -10.55
C LYS A 256 -1.07 -31.52 -10.20
N ILE A 257 -1.43 -30.29 -9.86
CA ILE A 257 -0.45 -29.29 -9.41
C ILE A 257 0.28 -29.78 -8.16
N LEU A 258 -0.45 -30.34 -7.19
CA LEU A 258 0.12 -30.86 -5.94
C LEU A 258 0.96 -32.12 -6.14
N GLU A 259 0.66 -32.94 -7.14
CA GLU A 259 1.50 -34.07 -7.55
C GLU A 259 2.83 -33.61 -8.19
N LEU A 260 2.83 -32.45 -8.86
CA LEU A 260 4.04 -31.83 -9.40
C LEU A 260 4.83 -31.04 -8.33
N CYS A 261 4.11 -30.39 -7.40
CA CYS A 261 4.65 -29.52 -6.36
C CYS A 261 3.88 -29.72 -5.05
N GLY A 262 4.29 -30.70 -4.25
CA GLY A 262 3.62 -31.03 -2.99
C GLY A 262 3.70 -29.95 -1.90
N ASP A 263 4.56 -28.94 -2.05
CA ASP A 263 4.73 -27.82 -1.10
C ASP A 263 3.98 -26.53 -1.51
N ASP A 264 2.97 -26.65 -2.38
CA ASP A 264 2.11 -25.53 -2.80
C ASP A 264 0.84 -25.41 -1.93
N TRP A 265 0.88 -24.54 -0.91
CA TRP A 265 -0.24 -24.31 0.01
C TRP A 265 -1.46 -23.69 -0.67
N GLU A 266 -1.25 -22.78 -1.63
CA GLU A 266 -2.34 -22.12 -2.35
C GLU A 266 -3.10 -23.12 -3.23
N ALA A 267 -2.38 -23.99 -3.94
CA ALA A 267 -2.99 -25.07 -4.70
C ALA A 267 -3.78 -26.04 -3.81
N PHE A 268 -3.30 -26.32 -2.58
CA PHE A 268 -4.02 -27.17 -1.63
C PHE A 268 -5.32 -26.51 -1.15
N LEU A 269 -5.28 -25.22 -0.80
CA LEU A 269 -6.49 -24.49 -0.42
C LEU A 269 -7.51 -24.46 -1.56
N HIS A 270 -7.07 -24.27 -2.81
CA HIS A 270 -7.94 -24.32 -3.99
C HIS A 270 -8.50 -25.72 -4.27
N TYR A 271 -7.67 -26.77 -4.14
CA TYR A 271 -8.10 -28.16 -4.25
C TYR A 271 -9.23 -28.46 -3.26
N LEU A 272 -9.00 -28.14 -1.99
CA LEU A 272 -9.94 -28.39 -0.91
C LEU A 272 -11.20 -27.53 -1.05
N GLY A 273 -11.03 -26.27 -1.43
CA GLY A 273 -12.14 -25.36 -1.74
C GLY A 273 -13.03 -25.89 -2.86
N CYS A 274 -12.45 -26.43 -3.93
CA CYS A 274 -13.22 -27.06 -5.01
C CYS A 274 -13.93 -28.34 -4.56
N LEU A 275 -13.28 -29.21 -3.78
CA LEU A 275 -13.94 -30.42 -3.26
C LEU A 275 -15.18 -30.11 -2.40
N PHE A 276 -15.18 -28.97 -1.73
CA PHE A 276 -16.28 -28.54 -0.87
C PHE A 276 -17.19 -27.47 -1.51
N GLU A 277 -16.97 -27.13 -2.78
CA GLU A 277 -17.68 -26.05 -3.49
C GLU A 277 -17.69 -24.72 -2.69
N ASP A 278 -16.57 -24.43 -2.02
CA ASP A 278 -16.36 -23.24 -1.19
C ASP A 278 -15.79 -22.10 -2.03
N GLU A 279 -16.63 -21.11 -2.33
CA GLU A 279 -16.27 -19.96 -3.17
C GLU A 279 -15.44 -18.88 -2.45
N SER A 280 -15.17 -19.03 -1.15
CA SER A 280 -14.49 -18.01 -0.35
C SER A 280 -13.09 -17.63 -0.87
N SER A 281 -12.35 -18.58 -1.48
CA SER A 281 -11.05 -18.33 -2.10
C SER A 281 -11.15 -17.50 -3.39
N TRP A 282 -12.32 -17.48 -4.03
CA TRP A 282 -12.55 -16.88 -5.34
C TRP A 282 -13.34 -15.57 -5.29
N ALA A 283 -14.02 -15.28 -4.17
CA ALA A 283 -14.90 -14.13 -4.01
C ALA A 283 -14.18 -12.77 -3.88
N SER A 284 -12.86 -12.74 -3.72
CA SER A 284 -12.10 -11.54 -3.31
C SER A 284 -11.07 -11.04 -4.34
N GLU A 285 -11.53 -10.62 -5.53
CA GLU A 285 -10.73 -9.82 -6.48
C GLU A 285 -11.32 -8.41 -6.66
N THR A 286 -11.79 -7.77 -5.58
CA THR A 286 -12.14 -6.35 -5.59
C THR A 286 -10.91 -5.48 -5.29
N ILE A 287 -10.86 -4.27 -5.84
CA ILE A 287 -9.79 -3.25 -5.70
C ILE A 287 -9.40 -2.99 -4.22
N ASN A 288 -10.31 -3.25 -3.28
CA ASN A 288 -10.12 -3.14 -1.83
C ASN A 288 -9.78 -4.50 -1.17
N THR A 289 -8.97 -5.34 -1.82
CA THR A 289 -8.39 -6.49 -1.12
C THR A 289 -7.54 -5.98 0.04
N PRO A 290 -7.84 -6.38 1.29
CA PRO A 290 -6.97 -6.07 2.41
C PRO A 290 -5.57 -6.64 2.12
N ILE A 291 -4.51 -5.89 2.49
CA ILE A 291 -3.11 -6.30 2.27
C ILE A 291 -2.85 -7.71 2.80
N ASN A 292 -3.57 -8.06 3.87
CA ASN A 292 -3.65 -9.40 4.38
C ASN A 292 -5.02 -9.98 4.00
N PRO A 293 -5.09 -11.09 3.25
CA PRO A 293 -6.35 -11.81 3.09
C PRO A 293 -6.94 -12.07 4.48
N PRO A 294 -8.27 -11.99 4.66
CA PRO A 294 -8.88 -12.25 5.95
C PRO A 294 -8.38 -13.61 6.46
N LYS A 295 -7.75 -13.62 7.66
CA LYS A 295 -7.31 -14.87 8.33
C LYS A 295 -8.50 -15.81 8.62
N TYR A 296 -9.72 -15.29 8.48
CA TYR A 296 -10.97 -16.00 8.57
C TYR A 296 -11.50 -16.35 7.16
N VAL A 297 -11.52 -17.64 6.87
CA VAL A 297 -12.43 -18.20 5.88
C VAL A 297 -13.73 -18.50 6.62
N GLU A 298 -14.76 -17.69 6.40
CA GLU A 298 -16.14 -18.10 6.69
C GLU A 298 -16.46 -19.27 5.76
N CYS A 299 -16.22 -20.49 6.21
CA CYS A 299 -16.50 -21.69 5.42
C CYS A 299 -18.02 -21.87 5.36
N LYS A 300 -18.66 -21.42 4.27
CA LYS A 300 -20.12 -21.50 4.07
C LYS A 300 -20.50 -22.85 3.46
N LEU A 301 -20.29 -23.93 4.22
CA LEU A 301 -20.57 -25.31 3.81
C LEU A 301 -22.05 -25.70 3.94
N THR A 302 -22.97 -24.75 4.10
CA THR A 302 -24.37 -25.01 4.46
C THR A 302 -25.18 -25.74 3.39
N HIS A 303 -24.63 -25.91 2.18
CA HIS A 303 -25.30 -26.56 1.05
C HIS A 303 -24.97 -28.06 0.92
N LEU A 304 -23.92 -28.55 1.60
CA LEU A 304 -23.48 -29.95 1.52
C LEU A 304 -24.25 -30.85 2.48
N THR A 305 -24.57 -32.07 2.05
CA THR A 305 -25.06 -33.12 2.94
C THR A 305 -23.91 -33.78 3.70
N ASP A 306 -24.22 -34.39 4.84
CA ASP A 306 -23.24 -35.11 5.65
C ASP A 306 -22.49 -36.20 4.86
N GLU A 307 -23.20 -36.97 4.02
CA GLU A 307 -22.62 -38.06 3.22
C GLU A 307 -21.64 -37.54 2.17
N VAL A 308 -21.99 -36.44 1.49
CA VAL A 308 -21.12 -35.83 0.47
C VAL A 308 -19.87 -35.22 1.14
N PHE A 309 -20.05 -34.55 2.27
CA PHE A 309 -18.94 -33.99 3.03
C PHE A 309 -17.95 -35.07 3.47
N ASP A 310 -18.45 -36.17 4.03
CA ASP A 310 -17.61 -37.29 4.47
C ASP A 310 -16.85 -37.92 3.29
N SER A 311 -17.50 -38.11 2.15
CA SER A 311 -16.84 -38.61 0.95
C SER A 311 -15.73 -37.67 0.44
N CYS A 312 -15.97 -36.36 0.40
CA CYS A 312 -14.95 -35.37 0.01
C CYS A 312 -13.76 -35.37 0.97
N VAL A 313 -14.03 -35.47 2.27
CA VAL A 313 -13.01 -35.59 3.31
C VAL A 313 -12.17 -36.86 3.16
N GLU A 314 -12.79 -38.01 2.89
CA GLU A 314 -12.09 -39.27 2.67
C GLU A 314 -11.16 -39.17 1.46
N ASN A 315 -11.66 -38.60 0.35
CA ASN A 315 -10.87 -38.37 -0.86
C ASN A 315 -9.66 -37.47 -0.59
N ALA A 316 -9.88 -36.32 0.08
CA ALA A 316 -8.82 -35.40 0.43
C ALA A 316 -7.79 -36.04 1.38
N SER A 317 -8.25 -36.79 2.38
CA SER A 317 -7.38 -37.46 3.35
C SER A 317 -6.53 -38.54 2.69
N ALA A 318 -7.11 -39.35 1.81
CA ALA A 318 -6.37 -40.37 1.05
C ALA A 318 -5.30 -39.73 0.14
N PHE A 319 -5.62 -38.60 -0.50
CA PHE A 319 -4.66 -37.88 -1.32
C PHE A 319 -3.52 -37.26 -0.50
N VAL A 320 -3.83 -36.63 0.65
CA VAL A 320 -2.80 -36.09 1.55
C VAL A 320 -1.90 -37.19 2.10
N GLN A 321 -2.45 -38.36 2.45
CA GLN A 321 -1.64 -39.52 2.87
C GLN A 321 -0.69 -40.00 1.76
N LYS A 322 -1.15 -40.01 0.50
CA LYS A 322 -0.29 -40.28 -0.66
C LYS A 322 0.85 -39.27 -0.75
N LEU A 323 0.56 -37.97 -0.66
CA LEU A 323 1.59 -36.91 -0.71
C LEU A 323 2.60 -37.02 0.44
N GLN A 324 2.14 -37.35 1.65
CA GLN A 324 3.02 -37.59 2.80
C GLN A 324 3.92 -38.81 2.61
N ALA A 325 3.41 -39.89 2.01
CA ALA A 325 4.20 -41.09 1.73
C ALA A 325 5.24 -40.87 0.62
N GLU A 326 4.93 -40.03 -0.38
CA GLU A 326 5.82 -39.66 -1.48
C GLU A 326 6.84 -38.57 -1.09
N ALA A 327 6.61 -37.86 0.03
CA ALA A 327 7.52 -36.87 0.56
C ALA A 327 8.84 -37.52 1.04
N SER A 328 9.80 -37.62 0.11
CA SER A 328 11.15 -38.15 0.35
C SER A 328 11.98 -37.35 1.38
N ASN A 329 11.54 -36.14 1.75
CA ASN A 329 12.26 -35.24 2.64
C ASN A 329 11.37 -34.81 3.81
N ASP A 330 11.87 -34.98 5.03
CA ASP A 330 11.18 -34.58 6.26
C ASP A 330 10.94 -33.06 6.37
N SER A 331 11.49 -32.27 5.45
CA SER A 331 11.35 -30.81 5.43
C SER A 331 10.06 -30.28 4.82
N LEU A 332 9.31 -31.08 4.04
CA LEU A 332 8.09 -30.59 3.40
C LEU A 332 6.98 -30.39 4.44
N ARG A 333 6.50 -29.15 4.58
CA ARG A 333 5.52 -28.76 5.59
C ARG A 333 4.10 -28.89 5.06
N ASN A 334 3.88 -28.51 3.80
CA ASN A 334 2.54 -28.41 3.23
C ASN A 334 1.71 -29.70 3.34
N PRO A 335 2.25 -30.93 3.08
CA PRO A 335 1.45 -32.15 3.23
C PRO A 335 0.93 -32.38 4.65
N TYR A 336 1.60 -31.83 5.67
CA TYR A 336 1.20 -31.97 7.07
C TYR A 336 0.27 -30.83 7.49
N LEU A 337 0.47 -29.61 6.97
CA LEU A 337 -0.49 -28.50 7.10
C LEU A 337 -1.82 -28.84 6.41
N SER A 338 -1.76 -29.55 5.30
CA SER A 338 -2.93 -30.02 4.55
C SER A 338 -3.84 -30.91 5.40
N HIS A 339 -3.23 -31.78 6.22
CA HIS A 339 -3.98 -32.60 7.17
C HIS A 339 -4.68 -31.75 8.24
N LEU A 340 -3.99 -30.73 8.79
CA LEU A 340 -4.58 -29.80 9.76
C LEU A 340 -5.77 -29.03 9.19
N GLU A 341 -5.68 -28.59 7.93
CA GLU A 341 -6.78 -27.88 7.28
C GLU A 341 -7.98 -28.79 7.03
N ILE A 342 -7.78 -30.07 6.66
CA ILE A 342 -8.89 -31.04 6.58
C ILE A 342 -9.58 -31.18 7.95
N GLU A 343 -8.83 -31.34 9.03
CA GLU A 343 -9.40 -31.43 10.38
C GLU A 343 -10.09 -30.12 10.81
N ARG A 344 -9.55 -28.96 10.41
CA ARG A 344 -10.22 -27.67 10.61
C ARG A 344 -11.56 -27.59 9.88
N ARG A 345 -11.64 -28.02 8.61
CA ARG A 345 -12.90 -28.06 7.86
C ARG A 345 -13.91 -28.99 8.51
N LYS A 346 -13.47 -30.15 9.03
CA LYS A 346 -14.31 -31.05 9.83
C LYS A 346 -14.87 -30.38 11.08
N CYS A 347 -14.08 -29.60 11.81
CA CYS A 347 -14.53 -28.89 13.02
C CYS A 347 -15.53 -27.78 12.69
N LEU A 348 -15.28 -27.03 11.61
CA LEU A 348 -16.20 -25.98 11.14
C LEU A 348 -17.54 -26.54 10.65
N PHE A 349 -17.53 -27.72 10.02
CA PHE A 349 -18.74 -28.39 9.54
C PHE A 349 -19.50 -29.11 10.68
N ARG A 350 -18.79 -29.88 11.51
CA ARG A 350 -19.35 -30.63 12.66
C ARG A 350 -18.66 -30.21 13.95
N LYS A 351 -19.43 -29.63 14.88
CA LYS A 351 -18.97 -29.12 16.19
C LYS A 351 -18.35 -30.15 17.17
N ASN A 352 -18.10 -31.40 16.74
CA ASN A 352 -17.66 -32.50 17.62
C ASN A 352 -16.35 -33.18 17.17
N ASN A 353 -15.57 -32.59 16.26
CA ASN A 353 -14.31 -33.19 15.76
C ASN A 353 -13.03 -32.57 16.37
N ASP A 354 -13.17 -31.78 17.43
CA ASP A 354 -12.07 -31.03 18.03
C ASP A 354 -10.91 -31.92 18.51
N ASP A 355 -11.20 -33.14 18.97
CA ASP A 355 -10.18 -34.10 19.44
C ASP A 355 -9.20 -34.50 18.34
N ASN A 356 -9.71 -34.72 17.12
CA ASN A 356 -8.87 -35.09 15.98
C ASN A 356 -7.98 -33.94 15.56
N LEU A 357 -8.48 -32.70 15.60
CA LEU A 357 -7.69 -31.51 15.31
C LEU A 357 -6.59 -31.30 16.36
N VAL A 358 -6.90 -31.50 17.65
CA VAL A 358 -5.89 -31.45 18.73
C VAL A 358 -4.80 -32.50 18.51
N GLU A 359 -5.18 -33.73 18.14
CA GLU A 359 -4.20 -34.79 17.85
C GLU A 359 -3.34 -34.47 16.62
N ALA A 360 -3.94 -33.98 15.54
CA ALA A 360 -3.22 -33.56 14.34
C ALA A 360 -2.24 -32.41 14.64
N LEU A 361 -2.62 -31.45 15.50
CA LEU A 361 -1.73 -30.37 15.96
C LEU A 361 -0.53 -30.91 16.74
N LEU A 362 -0.72 -31.93 17.57
CA LEU A 362 0.37 -32.57 18.33
C LEU A 362 1.33 -33.32 17.39
N GLN A 363 0.80 -34.00 16.38
CA GLN A 363 1.61 -34.63 15.34
C GLN A 363 2.42 -33.60 14.58
N TYR A 364 1.81 -32.48 14.19
CA TYR A 364 2.52 -31.36 13.54
C TYR A 364 3.63 -30.80 14.45
N TYR A 365 3.35 -30.62 15.74
CA TYR A 365 4.34 -30.15 16.73
C TYR A 365 5.51 -31.11 16.89
N SER A 366 5.26 -32.42 16.91
CA SER A 366 6.33 -33.42 17.03
C SER A 366 7.39 -33.29 15.93
N ARG A 367 6.96 -32.87 14.73
CA ARG A 367 7.82 -32.72 13.55
C ARG A 367 8.41 -31.33 13.39
N PHE A 368 7.59 -30.30 13.59
CA PHE A 368 7.92 -28.91 13.25
C PHE A 368 7.91 -27.94 14.42
N GLY A 369 7.61 -28.40 15.63
CA GLY A 369 7.50 -27.55 16.83
C GLY A 369 8.81 -26.88 17.27
N HIS A 370 9.94 -27.21 16.64
CA HIS A 370 11.22 -26.51 16.86
C HIS A 370 11.45 -25.34 15.90
N LEU A 371 10.59 -25.15 14.90
CA LEU A 371 10.72 -24.10 13.89
C LEU A 371 10.01 -22.82 14.34
N ALA A 372 10.61 -21.66 14.06
CA ALA A 372 10.08 -20.35 14.44
C ALA A 372 8.69 -20.04 13.86
N CYS A 373 8.36 -20.65 12.71
CA CYS A 373 7.10 -20.50 11.99
C CYS A 373 5.95 -21.33 12.58
N PHE A 374 6.20 -22.25 13.53
CA PHE A 374 5.15 -23.15 14.01
C PHE A 374 3.91 -22.39 14.51
N THR A 375 4.10 -21.33 15.29
CA THR A 375 2.97 -20.59 15.87
C THR A 375 2.16 -19.84 14.83
N SER A 376 2.80 -19.31 13.78
CA SER A 376 2.08 -18.69 12.66
C SER A 376 1.37 -19.74 11.80
N ASP A 377 1.98 -20.91 11.63
CA ASP A 377 1.41 -22.04 10.89
C ASP A 377 0.11 -22.52 11.58
N VAL A 378 0.06 -22.59 12.92
CA VAL A 378 -1.09 -23.15 13.65
C VAL A 378 -2.14 -22.14 14.11
N GLU A 379 -1.89 -20.83 13.97
CA GLU A 379 -2.78 -19.77 14.46
C GLU A 379 -4.22 -19.94 13.98
N ALA A 380 -4.41 -20.19 12.68
CA ALA A 380 -5.74 -20.32 12.08
C ALA A 380 -6.50 -21.58 12.56
N PHE A 381 -5.79 -22.66 12.91
CA PHE A 381 -6.39 -23.89 13.43
C PHE A 381 -6.76 -23.77 14.90
N LEU A 382 -5.95 -23.07 15.69
CA LEU A 382 -6.28 -22.79 17.08
C LEU A 382 -7.52 -21.92 17.19
N GLN A 383 -7.74 -20.96 16.28
CA GLN A 383 -8.90 -20.06 16.34
C GLN A 383 -10.24 -20.79 16.30
N VAL A 384 -10.36 -21.92 15.60
CA VAL A 384 -11.62 -22.68 15.50
C VAL A 384 -11.92 -23.54 16.73
N LEU A 385 -10.91 -23.86 17.55
CA LEU A 385 -11.07 -24.69 18.73
C LEU A 385 -11.74 -23.92 19.89
N PRO A 386 -12.62 -24.58 20.67
CA PRO A 386 -13.17 -23.98 21.88
C PRO A 386 -12.07 -23.83 22.97
N PRO A 387 -12.28 -22.94 23.95
CA PRO A 387 -11.29 -22.66 24.99
C PRO A 387 -10.82 -23.91 25.75
N GLU A 388 -11.70 -24.87 26.03
CA GLU A 388 -11.34 -26.10 26.74
C GLU A 388 -10.33 -26.94 25.95
N LYS A 389 -10.53 -27.05 24.62
CA LYS A 389 -9.67 -27.82 23.72
C LYS A 389 -8.32 -27.15 23.47
N LYS A 390 -8.28 -25.81 23.45
CA LYS A 390 -7.02 -25.05 23.43
C LYS A 390 -6.16 -25.35 24.65
N MET A 391 -6.79 -25.37 25.84
CA MET A 391 -6.09 -25.70 27.09
C MET A 391 -5.65 -27.17 27.12
N GLU A 392 -6.49 -28.10 26.65
CA GLU A 392 -6.13 -29.51 26.51
C GLU A 392 -4.88 -29.70 25.62
N PHE A 393 -4.83 -29.01 24.49
CA PHE A 393 -3.67 -29.01 23.59
C PHE A 393 -2.39 -28.51 24.29
N LEU A 394 -2.48 -27.39 25.01
CA LEU A 394 -1.35 -26.85 25.79
C LEU A 394 -0.84 -27.85 26.84
N ASP A 395 -1.74 -28.47 27.60
CA ASP A 395 -1.36 -29.44 28.63
C ASP A 395 -0.64 -30.66 28.02
N LYS A 396 -1.09 -31.12 26.85
CA LYS A 396 -0.42 -32.20 26.09
C LYS A 396 0.96 -31.76 25.57
N LEU A 397 1.09 -30.53 25.08
CA LEU A 397 2.38 -29.97 24.66
C LEU A 397 3.38 -29.89 25.82
N MET A 398 2.95 -29.40 26.99
CA MET A 398 3.80 -29.35 28.19
C MET A 398 4.29 -30.74 28.59
N LYS A 399 3.41 -31.75 28.59
CA LYS A 399 3.79 -33.14 28.89
C LYS A 399 4.83 -33.68 27.89
N ASN A 400 4.67 -33.39 26.60
CA ASN A 400 5.57 -33.82 25.54
C ASN A 400 6.90 -33.05 25.54
N SER A 401 6.94 -31.80 26.01
CA SER A 401 8.16 -31.00 26.08
C SER A 401 9.20 -31.53 27.06
N ASN A 402 8.83 -32.43 27.98
CA ASN A 402 9.77 -33.06 28.91
C ASN A 402 10.75 -34.04 28.22
N SER A 403 10.49 -34.46 26.97
CA SER A 403 11.42 -35.21 26.14
C SER A 403 12.18 -34.28 25.18
N LEU A 404 12.98 -33.37 25.72
CA LEU A 404 13.72 -32.36 24.95
C LEU A 404 14.65 -33.00 23.91
N SER A 405 14.71 -32.40 22.72
CA SER A 405 15.67 -32.75 21.67
C SER A 405 17.12 -32.70 22.21
N VAL A 406 17.95 -33.65 21.80
CA VAL A 406 19.40 -33.67 22.12
C VAL A 406 20.13 -32.46 21.51
N VAL A 407 19.63 -31.93 20.39
CA VAL A 407 20.19 -30.75 19.73
C VAL A 407 19.74 -29.48 20.47
N PRO A 408 20.67 -28.66 21.03
CA PRO A 408 20.33 -27.50 21.86
C PRO A 408 19.45 -26.47 21.16
N THR A 409 19.70 -26.18 19.89
CA THR A 409 18.92 -25.19 19.11
C THR A 409 17.48 -25.65 18.89
N ARG A 410 17.27 -26.94 18.63
CA ARG A 410 15.92 -27.52 18.51
C ARG A 410 15.18 -27.53 19.84
N ALA A 411 15.87 -27.88 20.93
CA ALA A 411 15.30 -27.85 22.27
C ALA A 411 14.85 -26.44 22.65
N LEU A 412 15.68 -25.43 22.39
CA LEU A 412 15.33 -24.03 22.58
C LEU A 412 14.14 -23.61 21.71
N GLY A 413 14.13 -23.99 20.43
CA GLY A 413 13.03 -23.71 19.51
C GLY A 413 11.70 -24.31 19.97
N GLN A 414 11.71 -25.52 20.54
CA GLN A 414 10.53 -26.16 21.14
C GLN A 414 10.02 -25.38 22.36
N SER A 415 10.92 -24.98 23.26
CA SER A 415 10.56 -24.17 24.43
C SER A 415 9.95 -22.82 24.04
N ILE A 416 10.53 -22.14 23.06
CA ILE A 416 10.01 -20.86 22.54
C ILE A 416 8.63 -21.07 21.92
N THR A 417 8.48 -22.13 21.13
CA THR A 417 7.20 -22.44 20.48
C THR A 417 6.09 -22.72 21.50
N LEU A 418 6.39 -23.44 22.58
CA LEU A 418 5.46 -23.66 23.69
C LEU A 418 5.02 -22.32 24.30
N LEU A 419 5.97 -21.44 24.63
CA LEU A 419 5.69 -20.12 25.22
C LEU A 419 4.85 -19.23 24.27
N LYS A 420 5.21 -19.16 22.98
CA LYS A 420 4.44 -18.41 21.98
C LYS A 420 3.03 -18.99 21.80
N THR A 421 2.86 -20.31 21.93
CA THR A 421 1.54 -20.96 21.84
C THR A 421 0.68 -20.63 23.05
N GLN A 422 1.26 -20.59 24.26
CA GLN A 422 0.58 -20.14 25.48
C GLN A 422 0.12 -18.67 25.38
N GLU A 423 0.99 -17.80 24.85
CA GLU A 423 0.65 -16.40 24.59
C GLU A 423 -0.49 -16.28 23.57
N LEU A 424 -0.41 -17.02 22.47
CA LEU A 424 -1.41 -17.01 21.41
C LEU A 424 -2.80 -17.48 21.88
N ILE A 425 -2.85 -18.50 22.74
CA ILE A 425 -4.10 -18.99 23.35
C ILE A 425 -4.62 -18.03 24.42
N GLY A 426 -3.75 -17.16 24.96
CA GLY A 426 -4.07 -16.24 26.03
C GLY A 426 -4.08 -16.89 27.41
N SER A 427 -3.51 -18.09 27.58
CA SER A 427 -3.50 -18.79 28.87
C SER A 427 -2.72 -18.01 29.94
N MET A 428 -1.69 -17.26 29.53
CA MET A 428 -0.91 -16.37 30.40
C MET A 428 -1.79 -15.27 31.03
N PHE A 429 -2.88 -14.84 30.36
CA PHE A 429 -3.85 -13.88 30.92
C PHE A 429 -4.71 -14.44 32.05
N ASN A 430 -4.57 -15.72 32.39
CA ASN A 430 -5.30 -16.34 33.51
C ASN A 430 -4.39 -16.74 34.68
N LEU A 431 -3.07 -16.72 34.49
CA LEU A 431 -2.12 -17.12 35.54
C LEU A 431 -2.08 -16.11 36.69
N PRO A 432 -1.88 -16.56 37.95
CA PRO A 432 -1.63 -15.69 39.10
C PRO A 432 -0.39 -14.80 38.90
N VAL A 433 -0.36 -13.65 39.58
CA VAL A 433 0.75 -12.67 39.50
C VAL A 433 2.10 -13.34 39.78
N ALA A 434 2.21 -14.09 40.88
CA ALA A 434 3.47 -14.75 41.27
C ALA A 434 3.98 -15.78 40.22
N GLU A 435 3.06 -16.48 39.55
CA GLU A 435 3.44 -17.45 38.51
C GLU A 435 3.90 -16.75 37.22
N LEU A 436 3.30 -15.60 36.88
CA LEU A 436 3.73 -14.77 35.75
C LEU A 436 5.09 -14.15 35.99
N GLU A 437 5.34 -13.64 37.19
CA GLU A 437 6.67 -13.16 37.59
C GLU A 437 7.73 -14.26 37.45
N GLY A 438 7.43 -15.45 37.99
CA GLY A 438 8.30 -16.62 37.87
C GLY A 438 8.55 -17.00 36.41
N SER A 439 7.52 -16.94 35.56
CA SER A 439 7.63 -17.24 34.13
C SER A 439 8.51 -16.20 33.40
N ALA A 440 8.37 -14.92 33.70
CA ALA A 440 9.19 -13.85 33.13
C ALA A 440 10.68 -14.03 33.47
N VAL A 441 10.99 -14.36 34.74
CA VAL A 441 12.36 -14.65 35.19
C VAL A 441 12.93 -15.87 34.45
N GLN A 442 12.18 -16.97 34.38
CA GLN A 442 12.61 -18.19 33.70
C GLN A 442 12.93 -17.95 32.22
N MET A 443 12.11 -17.17 31.52
CA MET A 443 12.34 -16.83 30.11
C MET A 443 13.58 -15.96 29.92
N ALA A 444 13.81 -14.97 30.79
CA ALA A 444 15.01 -14.14 30.74
C ALA A 444 16.28 -14.94 31.05
N GLU A 445 16.24 -15.86 32.02
CA GLU A 445 17.34 -16.79 32.30
C GLU A 445 17.61 -17.73 31.13
N LEU A 446 16.56 -18.26 30.50
CA LEU A 446 16.66 -19.12 29.32
C LEU A 446 17.33 -18.39 28.16
N TYR A 447 16.99 -17.11 27.94
CA TYR A 447 17.65 -16.26 26.95
C TYR A 447 19.15 -16.13 27.25
N CYS A 448 19.50 -15.68 28.46
CA CYS A 448 20.89 -15.47 28.87
C CYS A 448 21.73 -16.74 28.76
N LYS A 449 21.18 -17.89 29.18
CA LYS A 449 21.86 -19.20 29.12
C LYS A 449 22.21 -19.62 27.68
N ASN A 450 21.37 -19.24 26.71
CA ASN A 450 21.51 -19.67 25.31
C ASN A 450 22.17 -18.64 24.39
N LEU A 451 22.53 -17.46 24.90
CA LEU A 451 23.32 -16.45 24.15
C LEU A 451 24.54 -17.05 23.40
N PRO A 452 25.33 -17.98 23.98
CA PRO A 452 26.49 -18.54 23.30
C PRO A 452 26.16 -19.28 22.00
N LEU A 453 24.93 -19.77 21.82
CA LEU A 453 24.51 -20.45 20.59
C LEU A 453 24.56 -19.52 19.37
N SER A 454 24.46 -18.20 19.60
CA SER A 454 24.44 -17.20 18.53
C SER A 454 25.76 -16.44 18.38
N LYS A 455 26.84 -16.94 19.00
CA LYS A 455 28.13 -16.22 19.04
C LYS A 455 28.74 -16.01 17.65
N ASP A 456 28.61 -17.00 16.79
CA ASP A 456 29.23 -17.02 15.46
C ASP A 456 28.28 -16.54 14.34
N LEU A 457 27.06 -16.12 14.69
CA LEU A 457 26.08 -15.54 13.74
C LEU A 457 26.44 -14.10 13.41
N ASP A 458 26.19 -13.69 12.16
CA ASP A 458 26.37 -12.31 11.73
C ASP A 458 25.55 -11.35 12.62
N PRO A 459 26.02 -10.14 12.96
CA PRO A 459 25.26 -9.16 13.73
C PRO A 459 23.85 -8.89 13.21
N GLN A 460 23.62 -8.99 11.90
CA GLN A 460 22.34 -8.75 11.23
C GLN A 460 21.44 -9.99 11.17
N GLU A 461 21.97 -11.18 11.44
CA GLU A 461 21.17 -12.41 11.54
C GLU A 461 20.40 -12.47 12.87
N SER A 462 19.19 -13.02 12.82
CA SER A 462 18.36 -13.26 14.00
C SER A 462 19.05 -14.22 14.97
N MET A 463 19.05 -13.85 16.25
CA MET A 463 19.60 -14.71 17.30
C MET A 463 18.69 -15.88 17.63
N HIS A 464 19.30 -16.99 18.07
CA HIS A 464 18.57 -18.04 18.77
C HIS A 464 18.00 -17.49 20.08
N GLY A 465 16.67 -17.59 20.26
CA GLY A 465 15.99 -17.12 21.45
C GLY A 465 15.64 -15.64 21.45
N GLU A 466 15.82 -14.92 20.33
CA GLU A 466 15.48 -13.50 20.21
C GLU A 466 14.02 -13.21 20.62
N GLU A 467 13.07 -14.11 20.38
CA GLU A 467 11.67 -13.88 20.74
C GLU A 467 11.42 -13.89 22.26
N LEU A 468 12.28 -14.49 23.07
CA LEU A 468 12.07 -14.65 24.52
C LEU A 468 11.91 -13.29 25.22
N LEU A 469 12.74 -12.30 24.87
CA LEU A 469 12.65 -10.98 25.51
C LEU A 469 11.39 -10.21 25.11
N SER A 470 10.87 -10.44 23.89
CA SER A 470 9.57 -9.91 23.48
C SER A 470 8.44 -10.52 24.31
N ILE A 471 8.47 -11.83 24.56
CA ILE A 471 7.47 -12.51 25.40
C ILE A 471 7.58 -12.02 26.86
N VAL A 472 8.80 -11.88 27.40
CA VAL A 472 9.03 -11.30 28.73
C VAL A 472 8.42 -9.90 28.82
N CYS A 473 8.66 -9.04 27.82
CA CYS A 473 8.04 -7.72 27.76
C CYS A 473 6.50 -7.81 27.78
N ASN A 474 5.90 -8.71 27.00
CA ASN A 474 4.45 -8.86 26.95
C ASN A 474 3.89 -9.26 28.33
N VAL A 475 4.55 -10.17 29.04
CA VAL A 475 4.18 -10.56 30.42
C VAL A 475 4.33 -9.40 31.40
N LEU A 476 5.43 -8.65 31.33
CA LEU A 476 5.67 -7.50 32.22
C LEU A 476 4.65 -6.37 31.98
N VAL A 477 4.29 -6.10 30.73
CA VAL A 477 3.22 -5.14 30.39
C VAL A 477 1.85 -5.62 30.90
N GLN A 478 1.58 -6.92 30.81
CA GLN A 478 0.37 -7.52 31.38
C GLN A 478 0.34 -7.38 32.91
N LEU A 479 1.47 -7.63 33.59
CA LEU A 479 1.61 -7.43 35.03
C LEU A 479 1.34 -5.97 35.41
N PHE A 480 1.97 -5.02 34.72
CA PHE A 480 1.69 -3.59 34.87
C PHE A 480 0.21 -3.27 34.69
N TRP A 481 -0.44 -3.79 33.66
CA TRP A 481 -1.84 -3.48 33.39
C TRP A 481 -2.78 -3.99 34.51
N ARG A 482 -2.46 -5.15 35.10
CA ARG A 482 -3.22 -5.75 36.21
C ARG A 482 -2.99 -5.06 37.56
N THR A 483 -1.74 -4.76 37.90
CA THR A 483 -1.35 -4.29 39.24
C THR A 483 -1.25 -2.78 39.32
N ARG A 484 -1.03 -2.12 38.19
CA ARG A 484 -0.61 -0.71 38.08
C ARG A 484 0.72 -0.41 38.74
N ASP A 485 1.51 -1.44 39.04
CA ASP A 485 2.87 -1.27 39.53
C ASP A 485 3.80 -0.86 38.38
N LEU A 486 4.29 0.38 38.47
CA LEU A 486 5.18 0.96 37.48
C LEU A 486 6.51 0.18 37.36
N GLY A 487 6.91 -0.57 38.39
CA GLY A 487 8.09 -1.43 38.37
C GLY A 487 8.12 -2.36 37.16
N TYR A 488 7.04 -3.10 36.91
CA TYR A 488 6.95 -4.01 35.76
C TYR A 488 7.05 -3.27 34.42
N PHE A 489 6.49 -2.07 34.33
CA PHE A 489 6.56 -1.27 33.10
C PHE A 489 8.00 -0.83 32.80
N ILE A 490 8.73 -0.39 33.83
CA ILE A 490 10.14 -0.02 33.70
C ILE A 490 11.00 -1.25 33.39
N GLU A 491 10.74 -2.38 34.02
CA GLU A 491 11.43 -3.64 33.71
C GLU A 491 11.20 -4.08 32.26
N ALA A 492 9.99 -3.92 31.72
CA ALA A 492 9.69 -4.21 30.32
C ALA A 492 10.59 -3.40 29.37
N ILE A 493 10.76 -2.10 29.65
CA ILE A 493 11.70 -1.23 28.91
C ILE A 493 13.14 -1.73 29.08
N MET A 494 13.57 -2.00 30.32
CA MET A 494 14.94 -2.42 30.61
C MET A 494 15.32 -3.72 29.91
N VAL A 495 14.42 -4.70 29.87
CA VAL A 495 14.65 -6.00 29.21
C VAL A 495 14.85 -5.82 27.71
N LEU A 496 14.04 -4.99 27.05
CA LEU A 496 14.17 -4.73 25.62
C LEU A 496 15.42 -3.90 25.29
N GLU A 497 15.74 -2.89 26.10
CA GLU A 497 16.98 -2.12 25.96
C GLU A 497 18.21 -3.03 26.14
N PHE A 498 18.20 -3.92 27.14
CA PHE A 498 19.22 -4.95 27.31
C PHE A 498 19.35 -5.83 26.06
N GLY A 499 18.24 -6.31 25.49
CA GLY A 499 18.22 -7.03 24.23
C GLY A 499 18.91 -6.25 23.10
N LEU A 500 18.59 -4.95 22.94
CA LEU A 500 19.19 -4.09 21.93
C LEU A 500 20.69 -3.79 22.15
N THR A 501 21.17 -3.82 23.40
CA THR A 501 22.62 -3.72 23.66
C THR A 501 23.39 -4.93 23.13
N ILE A 502 22.75 -6.10 23.10
CA ILE A 502 23.32 -7.35 22.58
C ILE A 502 23.13 -7.42 21.06
N ARG A 503 21.89 -7.21 20.56
CA ARG A 503 21.53 -7.21 19.14
C ARG A 503 20.78 -5.97 18.74
N ARG A 504 21.49 -5.08 18.03
CA ARG A 504 20.99 -3.76 17.64
C ARG A 504 19.94 -3.78 16.53
N TYR A 505 19.82 -4.89 15.79
CA TYR A 505 19.01 -4.97 14.57
C TYR A 505 17.63 -5.58 14.80
N THR A 506 17.33 -6.10 15.99
CA THR A 506 16.04 -6.71 16.33
C THR A 506 14.91 -5.68 16.28
N PHE A 507 14.10 -5.74 15.22
CA PHE A 507 13.07 -4.73 14.96
C PHE A 507 11.89 -4.85 15.95
N GLN A 508 11.56 -6.06 16.41
CA GLN A 508 10.47 -6.29 17.35
C GLN A 508 10.72 -5.51 18.65
N TYR A 509 11.94 -5.54 19.18
CA TYR A 509 12.28 -4.79 20.39
C TYR A 509 12.14 -3.28 20.18
N LYS A 510 12.56 -2.77 19.01
CA LYS A 510 12.43 -1.35 18.67
C LYS A 510 10.96 -0.92 18.59
N ILE A 511 10.10 -1.73 17.99
CA ILE A 511 8.65 -1.45 17.91
C ILE A 511 8.03 -1.48 19.32
N LEU A 512 8.30 -2.52 20.11
CA LEU A 512 7.78 -2.61 21.48
C LEU A 512 8.23 -1.42 22.33
N LEU A 513 9.52 -1.07 22.30
CA LEU A 513 10.06 0.11 22.99
C LEU A 513 9.44 1.41 22.50
N LEU A 514 9.21 1.57 21.20
CA LEU A 514 8.53 2.74 20.64
C LEU A 514 7.15 2.90 21.30
N HIS A 515 6.33 1.85 21.34
CA HIS A 515 5.00 1.92 21.96
C HIS A 515 5.06 2.16 23.47
N LEU A 516 6.03 1.55 24.18
CA LEU A 516 6.23 1.79 25.61
C LEU A 516 6.65 3.24 25.89
N TYR A 517 7.63 3.77 25.16
CA TYR A 517 8.06 5.16 25.31
C TYR A 517 6.96 6.15 24.95
N SER A 518 6.18 5.87 23.90
CA SER A 518 5.00 6.66 23.54
C SER A 518 3.97 6.67 24.66
N TYR A 519 3.67 5.52 25.28
CA TYR A 519 2.75 5.44 26.42
C TYR A 519 3.27 6.20 27.65
N PHE A 520 4.57 6.12 27.93
CA PHE A 520 5.20 6.82 29.06
C PHE A 520 5.32 8.34 28.86
N GLY A 521 5.04 8.86 27.67
CA GLY A 521 5.24 10.26 27.30
C GLY A 521 6.68 10.63 26.95
N ALA A 522 7.60 9.65 26.89
CA ALA A 522 9.00 9.84 26.48
C ALA A 522 9.14 9.86 24.95
N LEU A 523 8.37 10.73 24.30
CA LEU A 523 8.22 10.74 22.84
C LEU A 523 9.54 10.95 22.06
N PRO A 524 10.52 11.75 22.52
CA PRO A 524 11.82 11.84 21.84
C PRO A 524 12.54 10.49 21.74
N LEU A 525 12.46 9.64 22.77
CA LEU A 525 13.04 8.29 22.76
C LEU A 525 12.25 7.35 21.84
N ALA A 526 10.92 7.45 21.85
CA ALA A 526 10.07 6.70 20.91
C ALA A 526 10.43 7.03 19.45
N TYR A 527 10.62 8.31 19.14
CA TYR A 527 10.99 8.75 17.81
C TYR A 527 12.43 8.35 17.43
N GLU A 528 13.37 8.30 18.38
CA GLU A 528 14.69 7.73 18.16
C GLU A 528 14.61 6.25 17.77
N ARG A 529 13.78 5.46 18.47
CA ARG A 529 13.54 4.06 18.12
C ARG A 529 12.91 3.91 16.74
N TYR A 530 11.94 4.76 16.39
CA TYR A 530 11.38 4.81 15.04
C TYR A 530 12.44 5.10 13.97
N LYS A 531 13.29 6.13 14.16
CA LYS A 531 14.38 6.44 13.23
C LYS A 531 15.34 5.26 13.06
N SER A 532 15.60 4.50 14.12
CA SER A 532 16.46 3.31 14.08
C SER A 532 15.88 2.11 13.33
N LEU A 533 14.59 2.14 12.97
CA LEU A 533 13.96 1.16 12.06
C LEU A 533 14.27 1.43 10.59
N ASP A 534 14.82 2.61 10.25
CA ASP A 534 15.16 3.02 8.89
C ASP A 534 13.98 2.94 7.89
N VAL A 535 12.80 3.37 8.33
CA VAL A 535 11.55 3.35 7.55
C VAL A 535 11.68 4.24 6.30
N LYS A 536 11.69 3.61 5.12
CA LYS A 536 11.88 4.27 3.80
C LYS A 536 10.89 3.77 2.75
N ASN A 537 10.64 4.61 1.74
CA ASN A 537 9.80 4.28 0.59
C ASN A 537 8.43 3.73 1.02
N ILE A 538 8.01 2.58 0.49
CA ILE A 538 6.73 1.96 0.80
C ILE A 538 6.54 1.64 2.30
N LEU A 539 7.63 1.49 3.08
CA LEU A 539 7.49 1.30 4.52
C LEU A 539 6.96 2.56 5.22
N MET A 540 7.14 3.75 4.65
CA MET A 540 6.51 4.95 5.20
C MET A 540 4.98 4.84 5.14
N GLU A 541 4.44 4.21 4.09
CA GLU A 541 3.00 3.95 3.98
C GLU A 541 2.52 2.90 5.00
N THR A 542 3.27 1.83 5.19
CA THR A 542 2.80 0.67 5.98
C THR A 542 3.17 0.75 7.46
N ALA A 543 4.23 1.47 7.85
CA ALA A 543 4.81 1.44 9.20
C ALA A 543 4.83 2.79 9.94
N SER A 544 4.63 3.94 9.27
CA SER A 544 4.61 5.25 9.96
C SER A 544 3.48 5.38 10.97
N HIS A 545 2.41 4.60 10.79
CA HIS A 545 1.31 4.47 11.73
C HIS A 545 1.75 4.10 13.16
N HIS A 546 2.96 3.57 13.39
CA HIS A 546 3.47 3.31 14.74
C HIS A 546 3.75 4.59 15.56
N ILE A 547 4.11 5.70 14.91
CA ILE A 547 4.57 6.93 15.60
C ILE A 547 3.79 8.18 15.19
N LEU A 548 3.22 8.20 13.99
CA LEU A 548 2.59 9.39 13.41
C LEU A 548 1.46 9.98 14.28
N PRO A 549 0.51 9.19 14.83
CA PRO A 549 -0.55 9.74 15.67
C PRO A 549 -0.02 10.47 16.90
N GLN A 550 1.00 9.91 17.56
CA GLN A 550 1.61 10.50 18.75
C GLN A 550 2.39 11.76 18.39
N MET A 551 3.07 11.79 17.24
CA MET A 551 3.77 12.98 16.77
C MET A 551 2.80 14.12 16.46
N LEU A 552 1.66 13.82 15.82
CA LEU A 552 0.60 14.81 15.50
C LEU A 552 0.01 15.47 16.75
N ALA A 553 -0.10 14.72 17.85
CA ALA A 553 -0.59 15.23 19.14
C ALA A 553 0.50 15.94 19.97
N SER A 554 1.76 15.88 19.56
CA SER A 554 2.89 16.34 20.36
C SER A 554 3.34 17.78 20.05
N PRO A 555 4.10 18.41 20.97
CA PRO A 555 4.78 19.67 20.70
C PRO A 555 6.09 19.50 19.90
N LEU A 556 6.45 18.28 19.45
CA LEU A 556 7.70 18.02 18.70
C LEU A 556 7.58 18.43 17.23
N TRP A 557 7.24 19.69 16.98
CA TRP A 557 6.87 20.20 15.65
C TRP A 557 8.01 20.11 14.62
N ALA A 558 9.26 20.25 15.03
CA ALA A 558 10.41 20.13 14.12
C ALA A 558 10.54 18.69 13.59
N ASP A 559 10.47 17.70 14.47
CA ASP A 559 10.54 16.29 14.10
C ASP A 559 9.31 15.84 13.31
N LEU A 560 8.11 16.29 13.71
CA LEU A 560 6.88 16.04 12.96
C LEU A 560 6.95 16.64 11.55
N SER A 561 7.47 17.85 11.40
CA SER A 561 7.64 18.51 10.09
C SER A 561 8.55 17.69 9.18
N ASN A 562 9.66 17.17 9.70
CA ASN A 562 10.54 16.28 8.95
C ASN A 562 9.83 14.98 8.52
N LEU A 563 9.11 14.33 9.45
CA LEU A 563 8.37 13.10 9.18
C LEU A 563 7.32 13.29 8.08
N LEU A 564 6.51 14.36 8.17
CA LEU A 564 5.49 14.68 7.18
C LEU A 564 6.11 15.04 5.83
N LYS A 565 7.19 15.82 5.83
CA LYS A 565 7.90 16.23 4.61
C LYS A 565 8.50 15.03 3.88
N ASP A 566 9.15 14.12 4.60
CA ASP A 566 9.76 12.93 4.02
C ASP A 566 8.70 12.00 3.41
N TYR A 567 7.56 11.83 4.10
CA TYR A 567 6.45 11.03 3.60
C TYR A 567 5.75 11.66 2.38
N LEU A 568 5.46 12.96 2.41
CA LEU A 568 4.87 13.67 1.27
C LEU A 568 5.82 13.65 0.07
N LYS A 569 7.13 13.82 0.31
CA LYS A 569 8.14 13.70 -0.75
C LYS A 569 8.12 12.31 -1.39
N PHE A 570 8.06 11.24 -0.60
CA PHE A 570 7.93 9.88 -1.14
C PHE A 570 6.69 9.74 -2.04
N MET A 571 5.55 10.29 -1.61
CA MET A 571 4.31 10.25 -2.40
C MET A 571 4.41 11.06 -3.69
N ASP A 572 4.97 12.27 -3.63
CA ASP A 572 5.17 13.12 -4.81
C ASP A 572 6.13 12.48 -5.81
N ASP A 573 7.24 11.91 -5.34
CA ASP A 573 8.20 11.18 -6.17
C ASP A 573 7.52 9.95 -6.81
N HIS A 574 6.74 9.18 -6.03
CA HIS A 574 5.95 8.05 -6.55
C HIS A 574 4.94 8.49 -7.64
N PHE A 575 4.14 9.53 -7.39
CA PHE A 575 3.16 10.00 -8.37
C PHE A 575 3.81 10.54 -9.64
N ARG A 576 4.98 11.18 -9.53
CA ARG A 576 5.76 11.62 -10.69
C ARG A 576 6.30 10.45 -11.52
N GLU A 577 6.80 9.40 -10.87
CA GLU A 577 7.44 8.26 -11.53
C GLU A 577 6.46 7.19 -12.02
N SER A 578 5.30 7.05 -11.36
CA SER A 578 4.29 6.02 -11.64
C SER A 578 3.87 5.94 -13.12
N ALA A 579 3.68 7.09 -13.76
CA ALA A 579 3.31 7.14 -15.18
C ALA A 579 4.45 6.69 -16.10
N ASP A 580 5.71 7.02 -15.76
CA ASP A 580 6.88 6.62 -16.54
C ASP A 580 7.08 5.09 -16.45
N LEU A 581 6.88 4.50 -15.26
CA LEU A 581 6.89 3.05 -15.06
C LEU A 581 5.74 2.36 -15.82
N THR A 582 4.55 2.97 -15.84
CA THR A 582 3.40 2.46 -16.61
C THR A 582 3.69 2.46 -18.11
N PHE A 583 4.26 3.54 -18.65
CA PHE A 583 4.66 3.59 -20.05
C PHE A 583 5.80 2.61 -20.37
N LEU A 584 6.73 2.42 -19.44
CA LEU A 584 7.82 1.45 -19.58
C LEU A 584 7.28 0.02 -19.65
N ALA A 585 6.27 -0.34 -18.86
CA ALA A 585 5.59 -1.63 -18.92
C ALA A 585 4.93 -1.86 -20.29
N TYR A 586 4.25 -0.85 -20.84
CA TYR A 586 3.73 -0.90 -22.22
C TYR A 586 4.82 -1.17 -23.27
N ARG A 587 5.98 -0.52 -23.14
CA ARG A 587 7.11 -0.67 -24.07
C ARG A 587 7.80 -2.03 -23.96
N HIS A 588 7.91 -2.57 -22.75
CA HIS A 588 8.50 -3.88 -22.50
C HIS A 588 7.52 -5.04 -22.63
N ARG A 589 6.27 -4.77 -23.02
CA ARG A 589 5.23 -5.78 -23.27
C ARG A 589 4.80 -6.54 -22.01
N ASN A 590 4.96 -5.91 -20.84
CA ASN A 590 4.50 -6.42 -19.55
C ASN A 590 3.12 -5.84 -19.24
N TYR A 591 2.12 -6.31 -19.98
CA TYR A 591 0.80 -5.66 -20.03
C TYR A 591 -0.02 -5.83 -18.75
N SER A 592 0.08 -6.98 -18.08
CA SER A 592 -0.51 -7.19 -16.76
C SER A 592 -0.07 -6.11 -15.76
N LYS A 593 1.23 -5.77 -15.78
CA LYS A 593 1.83 -4.75 -14.88
C LYS A 593 1.37 -3.33 -15.16
N VAL A 594 0.91 -3.01 -16.37
CA VAL A 594 0.29 -1.72 -16.67
C VAL A 594 -0.93 -1.50 -15.78
N ILE A 595 -1.78 -2.53 -15.65
CA ILE A 595 -3.01 -2.46 -14.86
C ILE A 595 -2.65 -2.35 -13.37
N GLU A 596 -1.75 -3.21 -12.90
CA GLU A 596 -1.30 -3.22 -11.51
C GLU A 596 -0.68 -1.88 -11.07
N PHE A 597 0.16 -1.26 -11.91
CA PHE A 597 0.80 0.02 -11.57
C PHE A 597 -0.20 1.16 -11.41
N VAL A 598 -1.23 1.22 -12.27
CA VAL A 598 -2.27 2.25 -12.16
C VAL A 598 -3.13 2.01 -10.92
N GLN A 599 -3.53 0.76 -10.66
CA GLN A 599 -4.29 0.41 -9.46
C GLN A 599 -3.50 0.67 -8.17
N PHE A 600 -2.20 0.36 -8.16
CA PHE A 600 -1.33 0.65 -7.03
C PHE A 600 -1.21 2.15 -6.77
N LYS A 601 -1.05 2.95 -7.83
CA LYS A 601 -1.07 4.41 -7.75
C LYS A 601 -2.41 4.92 -7.20
N GLU A 602 -3.54 4.41 -7.67
CA GLU A 602 -4.86 4.80 -7.14
C GLU A 602 -5.04 4.41 -5.68
N ARG A 603 -4.53 3.24 -5.30
CA ARG A 603 -4.55 2.79 -3.90
C ARG A 603 -3.80 3.76 -3.00
N LEU A 604 -2.60 4.20 -3.38
CA LEU A 604 -1.83 5.18 -2.60
C LEU A 604 -2.42 6.59 -2.65
N GLN A 605 -3.02 6.99 -3.77
CA GLN A 605 -3.67 8.30 -3.90
C GLN A 605 -4.86 8.46 -2.94
N HIS A 606 -5.57 7.37 -2.63
CA HIS A 606 -6.68 7.34 -1.68
C HIS A 606 -6.27 6.87 -0.28
N SER A 607 -4.97 6.80 0.01
CA SER A 607 -4.47 6.40 1.33
C SER A 607 -4.94 7.38 2.41
N ASN A 608 -5.48 6.81 3.49
CA ASN A 608 -5.84 7.56 4.68
C ASN A 608 -4.64 8.34 5.25
N GLN A 609 -3.46 7.72 5.29
CA GLN A 609 -2.26 8.33 5.84
C GLN A 609 -1.76 9.46 4.94
N TYR A 610 -1.85 9.29 3.61
CA TYR A 610 -1.51 10.34 2.64
C TYR A 610 -2.38 11.57 2.82
N LEU A 611 -3.69 11.36 2.89
CA LEU A 611 -4.65 12.45 3.02
C LEU A 611 -4.52 13.16 4.38
N VAL A 612 -4.28 12.43 5.46
CA VAL A 612 -3.97 13.02 6.78
C VAL A 612 -2.70 13.86 6.70
N ALA A 613 -1.61 13.35 6.12
CA ALA A 613 -0.34 14.08 6.02
C ALA A 613 -0.46 15.35 5.15
N ARG A 614 -1.21 15.28 4.05
CA ARG A 614 -1.49 16.44 3.17
C ARG A 614 -2.20 17.57 3.89
N VAL A 615 -3.08 17.25 4.84
CA VAL A 615 -3.84 18.25 5.59
C VAL A 615 -3.06 18.74 6.82
N GLU A 616 -2.37 17.85 7.54
CA GLU A 616 -1.63 18.21 8.75
C GLU A 616 -0.33 18.98 8.47
N ALA A 617 0.36 18.75 7.34
CA ALA A 617 1.61 19.47 7.05
C ALA A 617 1.43 21.00 6.90
N PRO A 618 0.45 21.50 6.12
CA PRO A 618 0.13 22.94 6.08
C PRO A 618 -0.35 23.48 7.42
N ILE A 619 -1.18 22.74 8.16
CA ILE A 619 -1.65 23.16 9.49
C ILE A 619 -0.49 23.30 10.45
N LEU A 620 0.51 22.41 10.39
CA LEU A 620 1.71 22.50 11.19
C LEU A 620 2.54 23.74 10.85
N GLN A 621 2.66 24.07 9.56
CA GLN A 621 3.35 25.30 9.14
C GLN A 621 2.66 26.55 9.71
N LEU A 622 1.32 26.62 9.62
CA LEU A 622 0.53 27.70 10.22
C LEU A 622 0.73 27.76 11.75
N LYS A 623 0.70 26.62 12.45
CA LYS A 623 0.99 26.56 13.90
C LYS A 623 2.39 27.09 14.24
N GLN A 624 3.39 26.79 13.42
CA GLN A 624 4.77 27.22 13.61
C GLN A 624 4.97 28.72 13.37
N SER A 625 4.13 29.34 12.52
CA SER A 625 4.16 30.77 12.19
C SER A 625 3.09 31.59 12.88
N ALA A 626 2.36 31.02 13.86
CA ALA A 626 1.19 31.65 14.46
C ALA A 626 1.49 32.96 15.22
N ASP A 627 2.76 33.25 15.49
CA ASP A 627 3.23 34.50 16.07
C ASP A 627 3.48 35.61 15.03
N ASN A 628 3.41 35.31 13.73
CA ASN A 628 3.69 36.23 12.64
C ASN A 628 2.64 36.15 11.51
N ILE A 629 1.70 37.11 11.52
CA ILE A 629 0.61 37.20 10.54
C ILE A 629 1.13 37.31 9.09
N GLU A 630 2.22 38.05 8.84
CA GLU A 630 2.76 38.19 7.47
C GLU A 630 3.29 36.85 6.93
N GLN A 631 3.89 36.03 7.80
CA GLN A 631 4.32 34.67 7.43
C GLN A 631 3.12 33.75 7.22
N GLU A 632 2.08 33.83 8.06
CA GLU A 632 0.85 33.07 7.86
C GLU A 632 0.18 33.43 6.54
N GLU A 633 0.07 34.73 6.21
CA GLU A 633 -0.48 35.19 4.92
C GLU A 633 0.34 34.64 3.75
N SER A 634 1.66 34.68 3.82
CA SER A 634 2.55 34.11 2.81
C SER A 634 2.36 32.59 2.63
N ILE A 635 2.22 31.85 3.73
CA ILE A 635 1.92 30.41 3.70
C ILE A 635 0.54 30.17 3.08
N LEU A 636 -0.49 30.91 3.50
CA LEU A 636 -1.84 30.79 2.97
C LEU A 636 -1.91 31.11 1.48
N GLU A 637 -1.19 32.12 1.00
CA GLU A 637 -1.05 32.44 -0.43
C GLU A 637 -0.44 31.27 -1.21
N SER A 638 0.61 30.64 -0.67
CA SER A 638 1.21 29.44 -1.28
C SER A 638 0.25 28.25 -1.35
N LEU A 639 -0.74 28.22 -0.45
CA LEU A 639 -1.80 27.22 -0.37
C LEU A 639 -3.08 27.65 -1.11
N LYS A 640 -2.99 28.62 -2.04
CA LYS A 640 -4.14 29.19 -2.76
C LYS A 640 -5.27 29.63 -1.83
N CYS A 641 -4.89 30.25 -0.71
CA CYS A 641 -5.78 30.75 0.34
C CYS A 641 -6.74 29.68 0.90
N GLY A 642 -6.32 28.41 0.89
CA GLY A 642 -7.10 27.29 1.42
C GLY A 642 -8.24 26.78 0.54
N ALA A 643 -8.41 27.30 -0.68
CA ALA A 643 -9.53 26.92 -1.57
C ALA A 643 -9.48 25.44 -1.97
N ASP A 644 -8.30 24.94 -2.36
CA ASP A 644 -8.09 23.53 -2.77
C ASP A 644 -8.43 22.55 -1.63
N PHE A 645 -8.31 22.96 -0.36
CA PHE A 645 -8.66 22.11 0.78
C PHE A 645 -10.17 21.95 0.96
N ILE A 646 -10.97 22.93 0.51
CA ILE A 646 -12.44 22.77 0.47
C ILE A 646 -12.82 21.76 -0.61
N GLU A 647 -12.18 21.82 -1.78
CA GLU A 647 -12.39 20.83 -2.84
C GLU A 647 -12.03 19.43 -2.35
N LEU A 648 -10.87 19.28 -1.70
CA LEU A 648 -10.46 18.04 -1.05
C LEU A 648 -11.51 17.53 -0.05
N SER A 649 -12.03 18.41 0.81
CA SER A 649 -13.11 18.09 1.77
C SER A 649 -14.36 17.53 1.08
N ASN A 650 -14.73 18.08 -0.08
CA ASN A 650 -15.90 17.65 -0.83
C ASN A 650 -15.65 16.34 -1.61
N GLU A 651 -14.45 16.17 -2.16
CA GLU A 651 -14.05 14.96 -2.89
C GLU A 651 -13.99 13.73 -1.98
N ILE A 652 -13.42 13.89 -0.78
CA ILE A 652 -13.24 12.80 0.19
C ILE A 652 -14.58 12.20 0.62
N GLY A 653 -15.63 13.02 0.72
CA GLY A 653 -16.98 12.55 1.02
C GLY A 653 -17.57 11.60 -0.04
N SER A 654 -17.01 11.59 -1.26
CA SER A 654 -17.51 10.82 -2.41
C SER A 654 -16.73 9.56 -2.75
N LYS A 655 -15.52 9.37 -2.18
CA LYS A 655 -14.60 8.28 -2.51
C LYS A 655 -14.26 7.44 -1.29
N SER A 656 -14.05 6.14 -1.49
CA SER A 656 -13.58 5.24 -0.42
C SER A 656 -12.11 5.49 -0.09
N LEU A 657 -11.77 5.43 1.19
CA LEU A 657 -10.38 5.49 1.64
C LEU A 657 -9.72 4.12 1.59
N THR A 658 -8.41 4.10 1.37
CA THR A 658 -7.60 2.88 1.50
C THR A 658 -6.82 2.88 2.82
N PHE A 659 -6.70 1.68 3.39
CA PHE A 659 -5.97 1.41 4.62
C PHE A 659 -4.85 0.43 4.32
N ASN A 660 -3.62 0.90 4.52
CA ASN A 660 -2.39 0.22 4.11
C ASN A 660 -1.46 -0.07 5.30
N GLU A 661 -1.87 0.26 6.51
CA GLU A 661 -1.11 0.07 7.73
C GLU A 661 -0.90 -1.43 8.04
N ASP A 662 0.32 -1.81 8.42
CA ASP A 662 0.61 -3.14 8.94
C ASP A 662 0.33 -3.21 10.45
N PHE A 663 -0.89 -3.59 10.82
CA PHE A 663 -1.24 -3.80 12.22
C PHE A 663 -0.74 -5.12 12.81
N GLN A 664 -0.14 -6.02 12.02
CA GLN A 664 0.38 -7.26 12.59
C GLN A 664 1.64 -7.04 13.43
N SER A 665 2.41 -6.01 13.12
CA SER A 665 3.62 -5.63 13.86
C SER A 665 3.35 -4.83 15.14
N ARG A 666 2.11 -4.40 15.39
CA ARG A 666 1.73 -3.69 16.61
C ARG A 666 1.62 -4.63 17.81
N PRO A 667 1.97 -4.18 19.03
CA PRO A 667 1.80 -4.98 20.22
C PRO A 667 0.31 -5.13 20.58
N TRP A 668 -0.01 -6.17 21.34
CA TRP A 668 -1.39 -6.50 21.71
C TRP A 668 -2.08 -5.38 22.50
N TRP A 669 -1.32 -4.54 23.23
CA TRP A 669 -1.90 -3.44 24.01
C TRP A 669 -2.27 -2.21 23.18
N THR A 670 -1.72 -2.07 21.96
CA THR A 670 -2.06 -0.99 21.01
C THR A 670 -2.35 -1.56 19.61
N PRO A 671 -3.37 -2.43 19.47
CA PRO A 671 -3.59 -3.23 18.26
C PRO A 671 -3.95 -2.39 17.03
N THR A 672 -4.52 -1.19 17.23
CA THR A 672 -4.80 -0.21 16.17
C THR A 672 -4.35 1.18 16.61
N THR A 673 -4.36 2.15 15.69
CA THR A 673 -4.02 3.55 15.98
C THR A 673 -4.96 4.21 17.00
N GLU A 674 -6.20 3.73 17.09
CA GLU A 674 -7.26 4.31 17.93
C GLU A 674 -7.40 3.63 19.29
N LYS A 675 -6.81 2.43 19.47
CA LYS A 675 -7.01 1.61 20.67
C LYS A 675 -5.73 1.46 21.48
N ASN A 676 -5.80 1.78 22.77
CA ASN A 676 -4.75 1.50 23.75
C ASN A 676 -5.37 0.91 25.04
N TYR A 677 -5.18 -0.39 25.26
CA TYR A 677 -5.75 -1.10 26.41
C TYR A 677 -5.17 -0.64 27.75
N LEU A 678 -3.94 -0.12 27.78
CA LEU A 678 -3.30 0.29 29.03
C LEU A 678 -3.97 1.51 29.68
N LEU A 679 -4.71 2.32 28.92
CA LEU A 679 -5.43 3.49 29.41
C LEU A 679 -6.67 3.12 30.25
N GLY A 680 -7.35 2.02 29.90
CA GLY A 680 -8.52 1.51 30.62
C GLY A 680 -8.16 0.49 31.70
N PRO A 681 -9.08 0.16 32.64
CA PRO A 681 -8.85 -0.85 33.68
C PRO A 681 -8.51 -2.23 33.09
N PHE A 682 -7.95 -3.12 33.91
CA PHE A 682 -7.74 -4.50 33.49
C PHE A 682 -9.09 -5.19 33.29
N GLU A 683 -9.45 -5.42 32.03
CA GLU A 683 -10.61 -6.19 31.62
C GLU A 683 -10.05 -7.47 30.99
N GLY A 684 -10.10 -8.59 31.74
CA GLY A 684 -9.49 -9.85 31.31
C GLY A 684 -9.76 -10.15 29.83
N ILE A 685 -8.69 -10.35 29.06
CA ILE A 685 -8.77 -10.46 27.59
C ILE A 685 -9.23 -11.87 27.25
N SER A 686 -10.55 -12.10 27.14
CA SER A 686 -11.05 -13.37 26.62
C SER A 686 -10.85 -13.53 25.11
N TYR A 687 -10.57 -12.44 24.40
CA TYR A 687 -10.22 -12.42 22.98
C TYR A 687 -9.73 -11.01 22.66
N CYS A 688 -8.53 -10.82 22.12
CA CYS A 688 -8.13 -9.57 21.48
C CYS A 688 -8.72 -9.62 20.06
N PRO A 689 -9.93 -9.09 19.80
CA PRO A 689 -10.48 -9.18 18.46
C PRO A 689 -9.63 -8.23 17.63
N LYS A 690 -8.84 -8.78 16.70
CA LYS A 690 -8.37 -8.02 15.53
C LYS A 690 -9.56 -7.77 14.59
N GLU A 691 -10.70 -7.36 15.15
CA GLU A 691 -11.85 -6.92 14.37
C GLU A 691 -11.47 -5.57 13.79
N ASN A 692 -10.97 -5.61 12.56
CA ASN A 692 -10.83 -4.43 11.74
C ASN A 692 -12.26 -3.93 11.44
N LEU A 693 -12.80 -3.08 12.33
CA LEU A 693 -14.00 -2.29 12.07
C LEU A 693 -13.66 -1.21 11.04
N THR A 694 -13.37 -1.63 9.81
CA THR A 694 -12.91 -0.77 8.70
C THR A 694 -13.88 0.37 8.42
N LYS A 695 -15.19 0.13 8.57
CA LYS A 695 -16.22 1.17 8.36
C LYS A 695 -16.15 2.31 9.38
N GLU A 696 -16.08 1.97 10.68
CA GLU A 696 -15.99 2.99 11.74
C GLU A 696 -14.68 3.78 11.62
N ARG A 697 -13.57 3.10 11.33
CA ARG A 697 -12.27 3.75 11.06
C ARG A 697 -12.33 4.69 9.87
N GLU A 698 -12.97 4.27 8.78
CA GLU A 698 -13.15 5.11 7.60
C GLU A 698 -13.98 6.35 7.90
N GLU A 699 -15.09 6.21 8.62
CA GLU A 699 -15.92 7.35 9.06
C GLU A 699 -15.13 8.32 9.95
N ASN A 700 -14.35 7.80 10.91
CA ASN A 700 -13.55 8.60 11.83
C ASN A 700 -12.45 9.38 11.08
N VAL A 701 -11.67 8.72 10.23
CA VAL A 701 -10.60 9.37 9.48
C VAL A 701 -11.17 10.36 8.46
N ARG A 702 -12.28 10.02 7.80
CA ARG A 702 -12.99 10.94 6.91
C ARG A 702 -13.41 12.21 7.67
N GLY A 703 -14.08 12.06 8.80
CA GLY A 703 -14.50 13.18 9.64
C GLY A 703 -13.33 14.03 10.13
N PHE A 704 -12.19 13.42 10.42
CA PHE A 704 -10.95 14.12 10.78
C PHE A 704 -10.41 14.95 9.60
N ILE A 705 -10.24 14.34 8.42
CA ILE A 705 -9.68 15.04 7.26
C ILE A 705 -10.61 16.16 6.81
N GLU A 706 -11.92 15.89 6.71
CA GLU A 706 -12.92 16.89 6.34
C GLU A 706 -12.86 18.09 7.30
N ARG A 707 -12.77 17.86 8.61
CA ARG A 707 -12.75 18.91 9.63
C ARG A 707 -11.47 19.74 9.53
N LYS A 708 -10.32 19.08 9.48
CA LYS A 708 -9.02 19.75 9.43
C LYS A 708 -8.80 20.50 8.12
N SER A 709 -9.32 19.99 7.00
CA SER A 709 -9.20 20.64 5.69
C SER A 709 -9.88 22.03 5.61
N LEU A 710 -10.87 22.31 6.46
CA LEU A 710 -11.51 23.63 6.50
C LEU A 710 -10.63 24.71 7.14
N LEU A 711 -9.66 24.33 7.99
CA LEU A 711 -8.90 25.26 8.82
C LEU A 711 -8.11 26.31 8.03
N PRO A 712 -7.31 25.97 6.99
CA PRO A 712 -6.55 26.97 6.24
C PRO A 712 -7.44 28.06 5.64
N ARG A 713 -8.59 27.68 5.06
CA ARG A 713 -9.54 28.67 4.50
C ARG A 713 -10.18 29.52 5.57
N MET A 714 -10.60 28.91 6.68
CA MET A 714 -11.21 29.63 7.79
C MET A 714 -10.24 30.65 8.40
N ILE A 715 -8.97 30.29 8.58
CA ILE A 715 -7.92 31.19 9.08
C ILE A 715 -7.75 32.36 8.10
N TYR A 716 -7.57 32.08 6.81
CA TYR A 716 -7.46 33.12 5.77
C TYR A 716 -8.62 34.11 5.80
N LEU A 717 -9.87 33.61 5.76
CA LEU A 717 -11.05 34.46 5.78
C LEU A 717 -11.18 35.26 7.09
N SER A 718 -10.71 34.71 8.20
CA SER A 718 -10.68 35.40 9.49
C SER A 718 -9.68 36.55 9.49
N ILE A 719 -8.47 36.34 8.96
CA ILE A 719 -7.45 37.41 8.78
C ILE A 719 -8.00 38.52 7.88
N GLN A 720 -8.58 38.16 6.73
CA GLN A 720 -9.17 39.14 5.81
C GLN A 720 -10.31 39.93 6.46
N SER A 721 -11.19 39.26 7.21
CA SER A 721 -12.31 39.92 7.92
C SER A 721 -11.81 40.88 8.99
N ALA A 722 -10.78 40.51 9.75
CA ALA A 722 -10.17 41.37 10.78
C ALA A 722 -9.45 42.58 10.15
N SER A 723 -8.73 42.38 9.05
CA SER A 723 -8.04 43.44 8.31
C SER A 723 -9.01 44.50 7.75
N VAL A 724 -10.22 44.10 7.34
CA VAL A 724 -11.26 45.05 6.90
C VAL A 724 -11.84 45.84 8.08
N LEU A 725 -12.14 45.18 9.21
CA LEU A 725 -12.62 45.85 10.42
C LEU A 725 -11.61 46.87 10.98
N TYR A 726 -10.31 46.60 10.84
CA TYR A 726 -9.25 47.52 11.28
C TYR A 726 -9.12 48.74 10.35
N LYS A 727 -9.32 48.56 9.03
CA LYS A 727 -9.33 49.65 8.05
C LYS A 727 -10.55 50.57 8.21
N ASP A 728 -11.74 50.01 8.46
CA ASP A 728 -12.97 50.77 8.72
C ASP A 728 -12.90 51.64 9.99
N ASN A 729 -12.09 51.26 10.99
CA ASN A 729 -11.85 52.11 12.17
C ASN A 729 -10.89 53.28 11.92
N SER A 730 -10.20 53.30 10.77
CA SER A 730 -9.25 54.35 10.38
C SER A 730 -9.75 55.33 9.31
N GLU A 731 -10.80 54.95 8.55
CA GLU A 731 -11.43 55.79 7.53
C GLU A 731 -12.95 55.92 7.79
N ILE A 732 -13.42 57.14 8.05
CA ILE A 732 -14.82 57.47 8.44
C ILE A 732 -15.88 57.22 7.32
N ASN A 733 -15.54 56.57 6.20
CA ASN A 733 -16.51 56.26 5.15
C ASN A 733 -16.60 54.75 4.93
N GLY A 734 -17.67 54.16 5.47
CA GLY A 734 -17.91 52.72 5.55
C GLY A 734 -17.71 51.98 4.23
N SER A 735 -16.68 51.15 4.20
CA SER A 735 -16.51 50.09 3.21
C SER A 735 -16.93 48.78 3.88
N LEU A 736 -18.24 48.49 3.86
CA LEU A 736 -18.76 47.20 4.33
C LEU A 736 -17.87 46.05 3.84
N ALA A 737 -17.41 45.22 4.78
CA ALA A 737 -16.72 43.96 4.49
C ALA A 737 -17.38 43.25 3.30
N ASP A 738 -16.57 42.78 2.34
CA ASP A 738 -17.09 42.10 1.15
C ASP A 738 -18.10 41.05 1.63
N PRO A 739 -19.41 41.21 1.32
CA PRO A 739 -20.45 40.37 1.87
C PRO A 739 -20.23 38.90 1.53
N LYS A 740 -19.46 38.60 0.48
CA LYS A 740 -19.05 37.24 0.10
C LYS A 740 -18.09 36.60 1.10
N ILE A 741 -17.10 37.35 1.61
CA ILE A 741 -16.11 36.84 2.58
C ILE A 741 -16.80 36.49 3.91
N SER A 742 -17.64 37.39 4.41
CA SER A 742 -18.36 37.18 5.67
C SER A 742 -19.37 36.02 5.59
N THR A 743 -20.07 35.90 4.45
CA THR A 743 -21.02 34.80 4.25
C THR A 743 -20.33 33.45 4.09
N GLU A 744 -19.21 33.38 3.36
CA GLU A 744 -18.40 32.17 3.25
C GLU A 744 -17.84 31.73 4.60
N LEU A 745 -17.23 32.65 5.36
CA LEU A 745 -16.67 32.34 6.69
C LEU A 745 -17.75 31.81 7.63
N LYS A 746 -18.93 32.44 7.65
CA LYS A 746 -20.06 31.97 8.46
C LYS A 746 -20.49 30.56 8.07
N ALA A 747 -20.64 30.27 6.77
CA ALA A 747 -21.02 28.95 6.29
C ALA A 747 -19.98 27.87 6.68
N LEU A 748 -18.69 28.19 6.61
CA LEU A 748 -17.63 27.28 7.04
C LEU A 748 -17.63 27.06 8.56
N LEU A 749 -17.83 28.11 9.36
CA LEU A 749 -17.97 28.00 10.82
C LEU A 749 -19.19 27.15 11.22
N GLU A 750 -20.33 27.32 10.55
CA GLU A 750 -21.53 26.50 10.76
C GLU A 750 -21.27 25.04 10.41
N ARG A 751 -20.61 24.77 9.28
CA ARG A 751 -20.20 23.42 8.88
C ARG A 751 -19.26 22.80 9.93
N TYR A 752 -18.24 23.53 10.35
CA TYR A 752 -17.26 23.07 11.35
C TYR A 752 -17.93 22.78 12.70
N ALA A 753 -18.77 23.69 13.21
CA ALA A 753 -19.50 23.51 14.45
C ALA A 753 -20.40 22.26 14.41
N LYS A 754 -21.12 22.06 13.30
CA LYS A 754 -21.96 20.86 13.10
C LYS A 754 -21.14 19.57 13.14
N MET A 755 -19.94 19.55 12.53
CA MET A 755 -19.05 18.39 12.57
C MET A 755 -18.51 18.09 13.97
N MET A 756 -18.45 19.10 14.85
CA MET A 756 -18.10 18.95 16.26
C MET A 756 -19.30 18.59 17.15
N GLY A 757 -20.51 18.47 16.58
CA GLY A 757 -21.74 18.19 17.33
C GLY A 757 -22.40 19.42 17.98
N PHE A 758 -22.01 20.63 17.61
CA PHE A 758 -22.56 21.88 18.16
C PHE A 758 -23.41 22.64 17.13
N SER A 759 -24.37 23.44 17.61
CA SER A 759 -24.86 24.56 16.81
C SER A 759 -23.82 25.69 16.80
N LEU A 760 -23.88 26.60 15.82
CA LEU A 760 -22.95 27.74 15.78
C LEU A 760 -23.00 28.58 17.07
N ASN A 761 -24.19 28.78 17.63
CA ASN A 761 -24.37 29.55 18.86
C ASN A 761 -23.72 28.83 20.06
N ASP A 762 -23.91 27.52 20.19
CA ASP A 762 -23.30 26.74 21.28
C ASP A 762 -21.77 26.74 21.17
N ALA A 763 -21.23 26.65 19.95
CA ALA A 763 -19.79 26.71 19.70
C ALA A 763 -19.22 28.09 20.10
N ILE A 764 -19.92 29.18 19.79
CA ILE A 764 -19.53 30.52 20.22
C ILE A 764 -19.52 30.62 21.75
N ASP A 765 -20.56 30.11 22.42
CA ASP A 765 -20.64 30.12 23.89
C ASP A 765 -19.51 29.31 24.55
N VAL A 766 -19.11 28.20 23.92
CA VAL A 766 -17.94 27.42 24.34
C VAL A 766 -16.65 28.25 24.20
N VAL A 767 -16.39 28.83 23.02
CA VAL A 767 -15.17 29.61 22.77
C VAL A 767 -15.08 30.83 23.68
N VAL A 768 -16.19 31.56 23.86
CA VAL A 768 -16.27 32.71 24.77
C VAL A 768 -16.08 32.28 26.24
N GLY A 769 -16.58 31.11 26.60
CA GLY A 769 -16.34 30.51 27.92
C GLY A 769 -14.86 30.23 28.16
N VAL A 770 -14.16 29.65 27.18
CA VAL A 770 -12.71 29.37 27.26
C VAL A 770 -11.91 30.68 27.28
N SER A 771 -12.22 31.64 26.41
CA SER A 771 -11.50 32.93 26.35
C SER A 771 -11.64 33.76 27.61
N ARG A 772 -12.73 33.58 28.37
CA ARG A 772 -12.99 34.22 29.67
C ARG A 772 -12.48 33.39 30.86
N GLY A 773 -11.84 32.25 30.63
CA GLY A 773 -11.36 31.35 31.69
C GLY A 773 -12.47 30.65 32.48
N LEU A 774 -13.71 30.65 31.97
CA LEU A 774 -14.89 30.04 32.60
C LEU A 774 -15.02 28.54 32.27
N LYS A 775 -14.31 28.05 31.26
CA LYS A 775 -14.23 26.64 30.86
C LYS A 775 -12.75 26.25 30.66
N PRO A 776 -12.30 25.07 31.11
CA PRO A 776 -10.96 24.57 30.82
C PRO A 776 -10.78 24.37 29.30
N TYR A 777 -9.52 24.43 28.85
CA TYR A 777 -9.15 24.23 27.44
C TYR A 777 -9.37 22.77 26.97
N GLU A 778 -9.35 21.82 27.91
CA GLU A 778 -9.65 20.41 27.68
C GLU A 778 -11.16 20.19 27.62
N LEU A 779 -11.73 20.40 26.43
CA LEU A 779 -12.88 19.60 26.02
C LEU A 779 -12.30 18.28 25.52
N GLU A 780 -12.67 17.17 26.15
CA GLU A 780 -12.41 15.81 25.65
C GLU A 780 -13.04 15.67 24.27
N PHE A 781 -12.29 16.02 23.23
CA PHE A 781 -12.60 15.66 21.85
C PHE A 781 -11.91 14.32 21.60
N SER A 782 -12.59 13.24 22.01
CA SER A 782 -12.26 11.87 21.61
C SER A 782 -12.55 11.67 20.12
#